data_AF-A0A3B5QC90-F1
#
_entry.id   AF-A0A3B5QC90-F1
#
_cell.length_a   1.000
_cell.length_b   1.000
_cell.length_c   1.000
_cell.angle_alpha   90.00
_cell.angle_beta   90.00
_cell.angle_gamma   90.00
#
_symmetry.space_group_name_H-M   'P 1'
#
loop_
_entity.id
_entity.type
_entity.pdbx_description
1 polymer ?
#
loop_
_entity_poly.entity_id
_entity_poly.type
_entity_poly.pdbx_seq_one_letter_code
_entity_poly.pdbx_strand_id
1 'polypeptide(L)'
;MRTTFLTTLTDCFLHDQKLTHSQENVLDLQWMGSSGVHPEEMETALRNMATHLQHILDQRDTHLETIVELMLEKEGAVSLLSSPSSPQPDSHSPSMQQQQAGTQQHLAVELADSKAKIRRLRQELEEKSEQMLDCRHELENVETELKRIQQENSQLQVDARAARTYRDELDALRERAIKADKLESEVGRYKEQLHKMEFYKAKVEEKEADAKRMKELQEENLALSLAQRRSMEESQHLGWELEQLSKTAENSHGPQTLSEEVSEKTRSQILKLEKENQRLLRTIEELRAAAHSSCRKAKPSPQWLVCNTNHFISSAEQSETNSFSEDSHCQQQLITEELVRVQSQILLTGYPDCHAQENGRLQDQDKEMVSGLETLENNHNQFHCSVGSCGHSPDSQSRRPHHESTHTGVPTRSSYASRHTQRLEVKCRGLDTLNQQLQTSLYNTERKVQRLEAEVQELEAENQALQASLEELRISARRLEQLETEKQNLEHETSTLEKDKRQLEKENRRLRQQAEIQEANLDSRNVCMASLEREMRLLVKEAEGLRETSERVKSLERDNRELIKQAAIDQKTLATLREELVSEKLKTQQRDNELETLSHELEMKVLNQENARLEAADSRVKILESELESSLKKSLQIKDDKMAALEARLQESSFLNQQILQELKTVKLSHKALQQWQEEERTASGSSPLAQTNKAMKEWLRESQEATRELLRLKDRLIEVERNNATLEAERQAAQVQLKQLESQSDSQQAQILALQRQAASLQESNTALQTHNANLQVEKSTLNSQSASLMAQNAHVQQQQSGIESERDSAVQEREELRGAHEQLLRDHERLTVLHERQAMECETLMGKHACLKNAHRTLELEHRSLQDRYNNLMQQRTKLEEREKTLKEEQMRISLEKEQHQTTAAECCRLRDEKDRLNRTYRLLLSDNEALTVDHKLLKSQLNEANLKYTWLEADFSKLKKEDQELDINFTKLTNQCELLSQLKGNLEEENRHLICQIETLMLQNRSLLEQNMESKDLFHVEERQYIDKLNDLRRQKEKLEEKIMDQYKFYDPSPPRRRGNWITLKLKKLMKSSSRENVPESTQASEAEAHHYGGSFISSDGSGGSASTSAGDFTSQQRGSSEYVNMKLTASGL
;
A
#
# COMPACT_ATOMS: atom_id res chain seq x y z
N MET A 1 -64.73 26.38 -35.71
CA MET A 1 -63.73 25.67 -34.85
C MET A 1 -62.93 24.64 -35.64
N ARG A 2 -63.32 23.36 -35.76
CA ARG A 2 -62.46 22.35 -36.44
C ARG A 2 -62.14 22.69 -37.91
N THR A 3 -63.13 23.12 -38.71
CA THR A 3 -62.90 23.58 -40.09
C THR A 3 -62.01 24.81 -40.17
N THR A 4 -62.32 25.84 -39.39
CA THR A 4 -61.54 27.10 -39.34
C THR A 4 -60.09 26.90 -38.85
N PHE A 5 -59.85 25.90 -38.00
CA PHE A 5 -58.49 25.56 -37.52
C PHE A 5 -57.69 24.80 -38.57
N LEU A 6 -58.36 23.94 -39.36
CA LEU A 6 -57.75 23.24 -40.50
C LEU A 6 -57.41 24.21 -41.65
N THR A 7 -58.27 25.19 -41.95
CA THR A 7 -57.93 26.21 -42.97
C THR A 7 -56.73 27.01 -42.53
N THR A 8 -56.71 27.58 -41.31
CA THR A 8 -55.53 28.34 -40.83
C THR A 8 -54.25 27.50 -40.78
N LEU A 9 -54.32 26.21 -40.43
CA LEU A 9 -53.16 25.31 -40.53
C LEU A 9 -52.68 25.12 -41.97
N THR A 10 -53.61 25.02 -42.93
CA THR A 10 -53.26 24.88 -44.36
C THR A 10 -52.67 26.18 -44.91
N ASP A 11 -53.21 27.33 -44.51
CA ASP A 11 -52.75 28.65 -44.91
C ASP A 11 -51.35 28.96 -44.33
N CYS A 12 -51.09 28.60 -43.06
CA CYS A 12 -49.74 28.65 -42.48
C CYS A 12 -48.77 27.73 -43.23
N PHE A 13 -49.15 26.48 -43.52
CA PHE A 13 -48.27 25.54 -44.22
C PHE A 13 -47.93 26.01 -45.65
N LEU A 14 -48.88 26.65 -46.33
CA LEU A 14 -48.66 27.30 -47.64
C LEU A 14 -47.80 28.58 -47.55
N HIS A 15 -47.82 29.27 -46.41
CA HIS A 15 -46.97 30.43 -46.14
C HIS A 15 -45.52 29.99 -45.86
N ASP A 16 -45.31 28.99 -44.98
CA ASP A 16 -44.00 28.41 -44.70
C ASP A 16 -43.38 27.78 -45.96
N GLN A 17 -44.20 27.10 -46.78
CA GLN A 17 -43.76 26.58 -48.08
C GLN A 17 -43.37 27.70 -49.07
N LYS A 18 -44.03 28.87 -49.03
CA LYS A 18 -43.61 30.04 -49.82
C LYS A 18 -42.31 30.67 -49.32
N LEU A 19 -42.14 30.80 -48.00
CA LEU A 19 -40.92 31.35 -47.40
C LEU A 19 -39.70 30.49 -47.74
N THR A 20 -39.83 29.17 -47.66
CA THR A 20 -38.73 28.22 -47.93
C THR A 20 -38.42 27.98 -49.42
N HIS A 21 -39.30 28.36 -50.36
CA HIS A 21 -39.04 28.17 -51.80
C HIS A 21 -38.35 29.35 -52.51
N SER A 22 -38.28 30.54 -51.89
CA SER A 22 -37.42 31.62 -52.39
C SER A 22 -36.04 31.48 -51.75
N GLN A 23 -35.00 31.23 -52.57
CA GLN A 23 -33.63 31.09 -52.08
C GLN A 23 -33.08 32.39 -51.48
N GLU A 24 -33.66 33.55 -51.80
CA GLU A 24 -33.32 34.82 -51.16
C GLU A 24 -33.78 34.86 -49.69
N ASN A 25 -34.90 34.22 -49.36
CA ASN A 25 -35.48 34.22 -48.00
C ASN A 25 -34.83 33.22 -47.05
N VAL A 26 -33.89 32.39 -47.53
CA VAL A 26 -33.20 31.39 -46.73
C VAL A 26 -31.76 31.84 -46.50
N LEU A 27 -31.50 32.40 -45.31
CA LEU A 27 -30.15 32.76 -44.88
C LEU A 27 -29.29 31.50 -44.71
N ASP A 28 -28.43 31.23 -45.70
CA ASP A 28 -27.44 30.17 -45.63
C ASP A 28 -26.39 30.51 -44.55
N LEU A 29 -26.24 29.64 -43.55
CA LEU A 29 -25.38 29.84 -42.38
C LEU A 29 -23.99 29.18 -42.50
N GLN A 30 -23.66 28.56 -43.64
CA GLN A 30 -22.41 27.81 -43.85
C GLN A 30 -21.13 28.62 -43.59
N TRP A 31 -21.17 29.95 -43.72
CA TRP A 31 -20.02 30.83 -43.44
C TRP A 31 -19.61 30.85 -41.96
N MET A 32 -20.53 30.60 -40.99
CA MET A 32 -20.16 30.52 -39.57
C MET A 32 -19.32 29.28 -39.22
N GLY A 33 -19.28 28.26 -40.08
CA GLY A 33 -18.46 27.06 -39.88
C GLY A 33 -17.03 27.15 -40.41
N SER A 34 -16.69 28.21 -41.16
CA SER A 34 -15.48 28.27 -41.98
C SER A 34 -14.44 29.23 -41.40
N SER A 35 -13.40 28.71 -40.75
CA SER A 35 -12.38 29.51 -40.03
C SER A 35 -11.33 30.17 -40.94
N GLY A 36 -11.75 30.81 -42.04
CA GLY A 36 -10.84 31.35 -43.06
C GLY A 36 -11.49 32.11 -44.22
N VAL A 37 -12.58 32.85 -43.99
CA VAL A 37 -13.26 33.69 -45.00
C VAL A 37 -12.63 35.10 -45.06
N HIS A 38 -12.57 35.73 -46.25
CA HIS A 38 -11.92 37.04 -46.40
C HIS A 38 -12.78 38.20 -45.82
N PRO A 39 -12.20 39.28 -45.26
CA PRO A 39 -12.98 40.31 -44.58
C PRO A 39 -14.06 40.99 -45.43
N GLU A 40 -13.80 41.21 -46.73
CA GLU A 40 -14.73 41.83 -47.67
C GLU A 40 -15.94 40.92 -48.01
N GLU A 41 -15.73 39.61 -48.00
CA GLU A 41 -16.78 38.59 -48.20
C GLU A 41 -17.70 38.54 -46.96
N MET A 42 -17.12 38.65 -45.76
CA MET A 42 -17.90 38.73 -44.52
C MET A 42 -18.63 40.08 -44.39
N GLU A 43 -18.06 41.20 -44.82
CA GLU A 43 -18.76 42.49 -44.80
C GLU A 43 -19.93 42.52 -45.80
N THR A 44 -19.78 41.92 -46.99
CA THR A 44 -20.88 41.79 -47.95
C THR A 44 -21.97 40.83 -47.46
N ALA A 45 -21.61 39.70 -46.84
CA ALA A 45 -22.57 38.82 -46.18
C ALA A 45 -23.35 39.54 -45.06
N LEU A 46 -22.68 40.32 -44.21
CA LEU A 46 -23.31 41.09 -43.12
C LEU A 46 -24.25 42.20 -43.64
N ARG A 47 -23.90 42.87 -44.75
CA ARG A 47 -24.81 43.83 -45.39
C ARG A 47 -26.06 43.14 -45.95
N ASN A 48 -25.91 41.98 -46.60
CA ASN A 48 -27.02 41.20 -47.14
C ASN A 48 -27.94 40.67 -46.01
N MET A 49 -27.35 40.20 -44.90
CA MET A 49 -28.10 39.87 -43.67
C MET A 49 -28.89 41.06 -43.14
N ALA A 50 -28.29 42.25 -43.07
CA ALA A 50 -28.96 43.45 -42.57
C ALA A 50 -30.18 43.81 -43.45
N THR A 51 -30.05 43.75 -44.78
CA THR A 51 -31.18 43.98 -45.69
C THR A 51 -32.28 42.92 -45.57
N HIS A 52 -31.92 41.66 -45.32
CA HIS A 52 -32.94 40.60 -45.15
C HIS A 52 -33.67 40.68 -43.81
N LEU A 53 -32.96 41.01 -42.73
CA LEU A 53 -33.57 41.28 -41.43
C LEU A 53 -34.49 42.51 -41.48
N GLN A 54 -34.09 43.56 -42.21
CA GLN A 54 -34.96 44.71 -42.48
C GLN A 54 -36.26 44.28 -43.19
N HIS A 55 -36.15 43.50 -44.27
CA HIS A 55 -37.32 43.04 -45.02
C HIS A 55 -38.25 42.12 -44.22
N ILE A 56 -37.70 41.23 -43.38
CA ILE A 56 -38.48 40.37 -42.48
C ILE A 56 -39.21 41.19 -41.40
N LEU A 57 -38.62 42.29 -40.92
CA LEU A 57 -39.28 43.21 -39.99
C LEU A 57 -40.43 43.97 -40.67
N ASP A 58 -40.23 44.48 -41.89
CA ASP A 58 -41.28 45.14 -42.68
C ASP A 58 -42.46 44.18 -42.98
N GLN A 59 -42.17 42.91 -43.30
CA GLN A 59 -43.19 41.86 -43.46
C GLN A 59 -43.92 41.54 -42.15
N ARG A 60 -43.19 41.42 -41.02
CA ARG A 60 -43.78 41.19 -39.70
C ARG A 60 -44.76 42.32 -39.34
N ASP A 61 -44.39 43.56 -39.59
CA ASP A 61 -45.17 44.72 -39.14
C ASP A 61 -46.43 44.92 -40.01
N THR A 62 -46.35 44.68 -41.32
CA THR A 62 -47.55 44.60 -42.17
C THR A 62 -48.45 43.39 -41.87
N HIS A 63 -47.89 42.27 -41.39
CA HIS A 63 -48.68 41.15 -40.87
C HIS A 63 -49.32 41.44 -39.50
N LEU A 64 -48.69 42.24 -38.65
CA LEU A 64 -49.30 42.71 -37.39
C LEU A 64 -50.47 43.66 -37.65
N GLU A 65 -50.37 44.58 -38.61
CA GLU A 65 -51.49 45.45 -39.03
C GLU A 65 -52.70 44.62 -39.50
N THR A 66 -52.50 43.65 -40.39
CA THR A 66 -53.60 42.79 -40.88
C THR A 66 -54.18 41.86 -39.80
N ILE A 67 -53.40 41.44 -38.80
CA ILE A 67 -53.92 40.71 -37.63
C ILE A 67 -54.82 41.61 -36.77
N VAL A 68 -54.47 42.89 -36.59
CA VAL A 68 -55.30 43.84 -35.83
C VAL A 68 -56.63 44.11 -36.53
N GLU A 69 -56.64 44.27 -37.86
CA GLU A 69 -57.88 44.40 -38.64
C GLU A 69 -58.78 43.17 -38.47
N LEU A 70 -58.23 41.97 -38.65
CA LEU A 70 -58.96 40.69 -38.52
C LEU A 70 -59.42 40.38 -37.09
N MET A 71 -58.81 40.99 -36.06
CA MET A 71 -59.30 40.91 -34.68
C MET A 71 -60.55 41.79 -34.47
N LEU A 72 -60.55 43.00 -35.01
CA LEU A 72 -61.68 43.94 -34.86
C LEU A 72 -62.96 43.43 -35.53
N GLU A 73 -62.86 42.76 -36.69
CA GLU A 73 -64.02 42.11 -37.33
C GLU A 73 -64.61 40.96 -36.49
N LYS A 74 -63.77 40.30 -35.68
CA LYS A 74 -64.09 39.02 -35.03
C LYS A 74 -64.82 39.18 -33.70
N GLU A 75 -64.60 40.29 -32.99
CA GLU A 75 -65.31 40.59 -31.74
C GLU A 75 -66.78 40.96 -31.97
N GLY A 76 -67.11 41.57 -33.11
CA GLY A 76 -68.48 41.96 -33.45
C GLY A 76 -69.47 40.79 -33.65
N ALA A 77 -68.97 39.57 -33.89
CA ALA A 77 -69.79 38.43 -34.31
C ALA A 77 -70.24 37.49 -33.17
N VAL A 78 -69.77 37.66 -31.94
CA VAL A 78 -69.90 36.65 -30.86
C VAL A 78 -71.04 36.93 -29.87
N SER A 79 -71.56 38.15 -29.83
CA SER A 79 -72.55 38.59 -28.81
C SER A 79 -74.00 38.09 -28.98
N LEU A 80 -74.24 37.12 -29.86
CA LEU A 80 -75.58 36.57 -30.13
C LEU A 80 -75.58 35.03 -30.28
N LEU A 81 -75.97 34.31 -29.24
CA LEU A 81 -76.99 33.22 -29.25
C LEU A 81 -76.95 32.38 -27.96
N SER A 82 -78.09 32.28 -27.26
CA SER A 82 -78.24 31.51 -26.01
C SER A 82 -79.36 30.47 -26.08
N SER A 83 -78.99 29.23 -26.46
CA SER A 83 -79.60 27.97 -25.94
C SER A 83 -81.10 27.69 -26.34
N PRO A 84 -81.72 26.53 -25.99
CA PRO A 84 -82.00 25.54 -27.05
C PRO A 84 -83.34 24.76 -26.99
N SER A 85 -83.73 24.08 -28.10
CA SER A 85 -84.68 22.94 -28.07
C SER A 85 -84.63 22.06 -29.34
N SER A 86 -85.25 20.86 -29.25
CA SER A 86 -85.39 19.77 -30.27
C SER A 86 -86.92 19.47 -30.45
N PRO A 87 -87.46 18.38 -31.09
CA PRO A 87 -86.86 17.24 -31.82
C PRO A 87 -87.58 16.68 -33.09
N GLN A 88 -86.84 15.91 -33.91
CA GLN A 88 -87.28 14.73 -34.74
C GLN A 88 -88.46 14.92 -35.77
N PRO A 89 -89.09 13.85 -36.37
CA PRO A 89 -88.57 13.19 -37.60
C PRO A 89 -89.63 12.90 -38.72
N ASP A 90 -89.25 12.01 -39.66
CA ASP A 90 -90.06 11.18 -40.58
C ASP A 90 -90.84 11.78 -41.77
N SER A 91 -90.59 11.22 -42.98
CA SER A 91 -91.61 10.56 -43.84
C SER A 91 -91.06 10.08 -45.20
N HIS A 92 -91.62 8.99 -45.74
CA HIS A 92 -91.33 8.45 -47.09
C HIS A 92 -92.39 8.84 -48.13
N SER A 93 -92.02 8.97 -49.41
CA SER A 93 -92.82 8.47 -50.57
C SER A 93 -92.03 8.51 -51.90
N PRO A 94 -92.41 7.75 -52.95
CA PRO A 94 -91.47 7.28 -53.98
C PRO A 94 -91.81 7.67 -55.44
N SER A 95 -91.18 6.97 -56.41
CA SER A 95 -91.54 6.88 -57.85
C SER A 95 -90.75 7.71 -58.89
N MET A 96 -89.41 7.61 -58.90
CA MET A 96 -88.57 7.72 -60.13
C MET A 96 -87.37 6.75 -60.11
N GLN A 97 -87.57 5.56 -59.52
CA GLN A 97 -86.48 4.75 -58.96
C GLN A 97 -86.05 3.56 -59.83
N GLN A 98 -85.55 3.84 -61.03
CA GLN A 98 -84.81 2.81 -61.80
C GLN A 98 -83.63 3.36 -62.60
N GLN A 99 -83.74 4.55 -63.21
CA GLN A 99 -82.63 5.16 -63.95
C GLN A 99 -81.63 5.93 -63.05
N GLN A 100 -82.07 6.35 -61.85
CA GLN A 100 -81.16 6.82 -60.79
C GLN A 100 -80.37 5.68 -60.13
N ALA A 101 -80.78 4.42 -60.25
CA ALA A 101 -80.14 3.31 -59.53
C ALA A 101 -78.70 3.06 -60.03
N GLY A 102 -78.47 3.10 -61.34
CA GLY A 102 -77.13 2.90 -61.91
C GLY A 102 -76.16 4.04 -61.59
N THR A 103 -76.61 5.29 -61.63
CA THR A 103 -75.79 6.44 -61.23
C THR A 103 -75.57 6.49 -59.73
N GLN A 104 -76.57 6.16 -58.90
CA GLN A 104 -76.39 6.00 -57.45
C GLN A 104 -75.43 4.84 -57.11
N GLN A 105 -75.41 3.76 -57.89
CA GLN A 105 -74.45 2.66 -57.70
C GLN A 105 -73.02 3.07 -58.08
N HIS A 106 -72.82 3.75 -59.22
CA HIS A 106 -71.50 4.29 -59.57
C HIS A 106 -71.01 5.33 -58.56
N LEU A 107 -71.84 6.31 -58.18
CA LEU A 107 -71.50 7.26 -57.10
C LEU A 107 -71.29 6.56 -55.76
N ALA A 108 -71.99 5.47 -55.44
CA ALA A 108 -71.75 4.71 -54.21
C ALA A 108 -70.42 3.96 -54.23
N VAL A 109 -69.97 3.47 -55.38
CA VAL A 109 -68.63 2.88 -55.54
C VAL A 109 -67.55 3.96 -55.45
N GLU A 110 -67.68 5.07 -56.17
CA GLU A 110 -66.74 6.21 -56.07
C GLU A 110 -66.70 6.82 -54.66
N LEU A 111 -67.84 6.86 -53.96
CA LEU A 111 -67.94 7.26 -52.55
C LEU A 111 -67.38 6.20 -51.60
N ALA A 112 -67.44 4.91 -51.95
CA ALA A 112 -66.78 3.85 -51.19
C ALA A 112 -65.25 3.89 -51.36
N ASP A 113 -64.75 4.09 -52.58
CA ASP A 113 -63.32 4.18 -52.91
C ASP A 113 -62.67 5.45 -52.35
N SER A 114 -63.34 6.60 -52.46
CA SER A 114 -62.88 7.83 -51.80
C SER A 114 -62.92 7.68 -50.27
N LYS A 115 -63.95 7.04 -49.69
CA LYS A 115 -63.99 6.70 -48.25
C LYS A 115 -62.92 5.67 -47.84
N ALA A 116 -62.53 4.76 -48.71
CA ALA A 116 -61.42 3.83 -48.49
C ALA A 116 -60.05 4.53 -48.61
N LYS A 117 -59.89 5.47 -49.55
CA LYS A 117 -58.71 6.34 -49.65
C LYS A 117 -58.59 7.25 -48.43
N ILE A 118 -59.69 7.81 -47.93
CA ILE A 118 -59.75 8.58 -46.68
C ILE A 118 -59.38 7.71 -45.46
N ARG A 119 -59.76 6.42 -45.42
CA ARG A 119 -59.31 5.50 -44.36
C ARG A 119 -57.80 5.26 -44.43
N ARG A 120 -57.26 4.97 -45.61
CA ARG A 120 -55.81 4.77 -45.79
C ARG A 120 -55.00 6.03 -45.45
N LEU A 121 -55.39 7.20 -45.97
CA LEU A 121 -54.75 8.47 -45.61
C LEU A 121 -54.86 8.83 -44.12
N ARG A 122 -55.88 8.34 -43.40
CA ARG A 122 -55.97 8.47 -41.93
C ARG A 122 -55.00 7.53 -41.23
N GLN A 123 -54.94 6.26 -41.64
CA GLN A 123 -53.99 5.30 -41.08
C GLN A 123 -52.54 5.73 -41.35
N GLU A 124 -52.22 6.15 -42.58
CA GLU A 124 -50.91 6.71 -42.95
C GLU A 124 -50.56 7.97 -42.11
N LEU A 125 -51.54 8.82 -41.79
CA LEU A 125 -51.37 9.98 -40.90
C LEU A 125 -51.19 9.58 -39.43
N GLU A 126 -51.86 8.52 -38.98
CA GLU A 126 -51.81 7.99 -37.61
C GLU A 126 -50.46 7.29 -37.36
N GLU A 127 -50.02 6.42 -38.27
CA GLU A 127 -48.68 5.82 -38.31
C GLU A 127 -47.56 6.88 -38.40
N LYS A 128 -47.78 7.97 -39.14
CA LYS A 128 -46.83 9.11 -39.18
C LYS A 128 -46.87 9.97 -37.92
N SER A 129 -47.99 10.01 -37.20
CA SER A 129 -48.08 10.70 -35.91
C SER A 129 -47.39 9.91 -34.81
N GLU A 130 -47.49 8.58 -34.83
CA GLU A 130 -46.76 7.66 -33.94
C GLU A 130 -45.24 7.79 -34.16
N GLN A 131 -44.77 7.70 -35.42
CA GLN A 131 -43.35 7.91 -35.77
C GLN A 131 -42.83 9.31 -35.36
N MET A 132 -43.67 10.35 -35.42
CA MET A 132 -43.31 11.69 -34.94
C MET A 132 -43.23 11.79 -33.41
N LEU A 133 -44.00 10.98 -32.67
CA LEU A 133 -43.92 10.89 -31.20
C LEU A 133 -42.66 10.11 -30.77
N ASP A 134 -42.34 9.01 -31.44
CA ASP A 134 -41.12 8.23 -31.17
C ASP A 134 -39.86 9.07 -31.39
N CYS A 135 -39.72 9.70 -32.58
CA CYS A 135 -38.60 10.61 -32.88
C CYS A 135 -38.52 11.79 -31.89
N ARG A 136 -39.66 12.28 -31.39
CA ARG A 136 -39.69 13.35 -30.39
C ARG A 136 -39.21 12.86 -29.02
N HIS A 137 -39.56 11.63 -28.64
CA HIS A 137 -39.09 11.04 -27.39
C HIS A 137 -37.60 10.67 -27.46
N GLU A 138 -37.10 10.19 -28.61
CA GLU A 138 -35.67 10.02 -28.87
C GLU A 138 -34.90 11.35 -28.75
N LEU A 139 -35.42 12.44 -29.32
CA LEU A 139 -34.84 13.78 -29.19
C LEU A 139 -34.85 14.29 -27.73
N GLU A 140 -35.94 14.11 -26.99
CA GLU A 140 -36.03 14.46 -25.57
C GLU A 140 -35.02 13.66 -24.72
N ASN A 141 -34.85 12.37 -25.01
CA ASN A 141 -33.85 11.52 -24.36
C ASN A 141 -32.41 11.97 -24.69
N VAL A 142 -32.09 12.23 -25.96
CA VAL A 142 -30.78 12.77 -26.38
C VAL A 142 -30.50 14.14 -25.77
N GLU A 143 -31.52 15.02 -25.64
CA GLU A 143 -31.39 16.29 -24.93
C GLU A 143 -31.04 16.12 -23.45
N THR A 144 -31.63 15.14 -22.75
CA THR A 144 -31.32 14.90 -21.33
C THR A 144 -29.91 14.33 -21.14
N GLU A 145 -29.47 13.41 -22.01
CA GLU A 145 -28.10 12.90 -22.01
C GLU A 145 -27.07 13.99 -22.37
N LEU A 146 -27.37 14.87 -23.32
CA LEU A 146 -26.52 16.00 -23.66
C LEU A 146 -26.39 16.98 -22.47
N LYS A 147 -27.47 17.24 -21.74
CA LYS A 147 -27.46 18.05 -20.51
C LYS A 147 -26.65 17.36 -19.39
N ARG A 148 -26.77 16.03 -19.23
CA ARG A 148 -25.95 15.23 -18.30
C ARG A 148 -24.46 15.34 -18.62
N ILE A 149 -24.07 15.14 -19.87
CA ILE A 149 -22.68 15.22 -20.34
C ILE A 149 -22.12 16.65 -20.21
N GLN A 150 -22.93 17.69 -20.46
CA GLN A 150 -22.53 19.08 -20.20
C GLN A 150 -22.27 19.33 -18.71
N GLN A 151 -23.13 18.82 -17.82
CA GLN A 151 -22.96 18.94 -16.37
C GLN A 151 -21.70 18.20 -15.90
N GLU A 152 -21.48 16.97 -16.36
CA GLU A 152 -20.28 16.18 -16.05
C GLU A 152 -19.00 16.86 -16.56
N ASN A 153 -19.00 17.41 -17.78
CA ASN A 153 -17.88 18.19 -18.31
C ASN A 153 -17.60 19.45 -17.45
N SER A 154 -18.65 20.15 -17.00
CA SER A 154 -18.49 21.31 -16.11
C SER A 154 -17.89 20.92 -14.75
N GLN A 155 -18.27 19.78 -14.18
CA GLN A 155 -17.69 19.24 -12.95
C GLN A 155 -16.22 18.84 -13.16
N LEU A 156 -15.92 18.10 -14.23
CA LEU A 156 -14.54 17.72 -14.58
C LEU A 156 -13.64 18.94 -14.80
N GLN A 157 -14.18 20.07 -15.29
CA GLN A 157 -13.44 21.33 -15.38
C GLN A 157 -13.20 22.00 -14.02
N VAL A 158 -14.07 21.82 -13.03
CA VAL A 158 -13.85 22.28 -11.64
C VAL A 158 -12.81 21.38 -10.96
N ASP A 159 -12.95 20.06 -11.09
CA ASP A 159 -12.02 19.08 -10.54
C ASP A 159 -10.62 19.24 -11.14
N ALA A 160 -10.52 19.51 -12.45
CA ALA A 160 -9.25 19.80 -13.12
C ALA A 160 -8.63 21.15 -12.71
N ARG A 161 -9.39 22.10 -12.16
CA ARG A 161 -8.85 23.33 -11.54
C ARG A 161 -8.34 23.04 -10.13
N ALA A 162 -9.09 22.30 -9.31
CA ALA A 162 -8.64 21.86 -7.99
C ALA A 162 -7.37 20.99 -8.08
N ALA A 163 -7.30 20.08 -9.05
CA ALA A 163 -6.12 19.27 -9.35
C ALA A 163 -4.94 20.06 -9.95
N ARG A 164 -5.09 21.38 -10.20
CA ARG A 164 -3.96 22.31 -10.45
C ARG A 164 -3.55 23.00 -9.16
N THR A 165 -4.49 23.57 -8.39
CA THR A 165 -4.15 24.25 -7.13
C THR A 165 -3.48 23.31 -6.12
N TYR A 166 -3.92 22.07 -5.98
CA TYR A 166 -3.22 21.07 -5.16
C TYR A 166 -1.82 20.72 -5.67
N ARG A 167 -1.55 20.89 -6.96
CA ARG A 167 -0.23 20.68 -7.59
C ARG A 167 0.70 21.85 -7.26
N ASP A 168 0.19 23.08 -7.41
CA ASP A 168 0.89 24.32 -7.06
C ASP A 168 1.21 24.34 -5.55
N GLU A 169 0.28 23.87 -4.69
CA GLU A 169 0.50 23.68 -3.26
C GLU A 169 1.58 22.63 -2.94
N LEU A 170 1.55 21.47 -3.63
CA LEU A 170 2.57 20.42 -3.49
C LEU A 170 3.96 20.89 -3.92
N ASP A 171 4.06 21.65 -5.02
CA ASP A 171 5.34 22.20 -5.47
C ASP A 171 5.82 23.35 -4.55
N ALA A 172 4.91 24.17 -4.02
CA ALA A 172 5.23 25.12 -2.95
C ALA A 172 5.60 24.45 -1.62
N LEU A 173 5.17 23.21 -1.36
CA LEU A 173 5.61 22.40 -0.22
C LEU A 173 6.99 21.77 -0.47
N ARG A 174 7.25 21.24 -1.67
CA ARG A 174 8.57 20.75 -2.10
C ARG A 174 9.63 21.84 -2.00
N GLU A 175 9.33 23.03 -2.50
CA GLU A 175 10.19 24.22 -2.38
C GLU A 175 10.39 24.70 -0.94
N ARG A 176 9.53 24.32 0.00
CA ARG A 176 9.73 24.56 1.44
C ARG A 176 10.60 23.47 2.09
N ALA A 177 10.41 22.20 1.72
CA ALA A 177 11.27 21.10 2.16
C ALA A 177 12.73 21.32 1.73
N ILE A 178 12.96 21.62 0.45
CA ILE A 178 14.30 21.92 -0.10
C ILE A 178 14.97 23.13 0.60
N LYS A 179 14.20 24.03 1.20
CA LYS A 179 14.70 25.15 2.02
C LYS A 179 14.97 24.73 3.47
N ALA A 180 14.17 23.84 4.04
CA ALA A 180 14.43 23.23 5.34
C ALA A 180 15.74 22.42 5.30
N ASP A 181 15.93 21.53 4.31
CA ASP A 181 17.14 20.71 4.14
C ASP A 181 18.44 21.57 4.09
N LYS A 182 18.36 22.74 3.44
CA LYS A 182 19.45 23.71 3.36
C LYS A 182 19.72 24.39 4.71
N LEU A 183 18.67 24.84 5.41
CA LEU A 183 18.81 25.44 6.74
C LEU A 183 19.31 24.43 7.78
N GLU A 184 18.89 23.16 7.70
CA GLU A 184 19.42 22.08 8.54
C GLU A 184 20.90 21.80 8.24
N SER A 185 21.30 21.85 6.96
CA SER A 185 22.71 21.75 6.54
C SER A 185 23.57 22.92 7.05
N GLU A 186 23.00 24.13 7.10
CA GLU A 186 23.65 25.32 7.67
C GLU A 186 23.75 25.23 9.20
N VAL A 187 22.67 24.81 9.89
CA VAL A 187 22.67 24.53 11.34
C VAL A 187 23.69 23.44 11.68
N GLY A 188 23.84 22.41 10.85
CA GLY A 188 24.90 21.40 10.98
C GLY A 188 26.30 22.00 10.95
N ARG A 189 26.59 22.87 9.97
CA ARG A 189 27.86 23.61 9.90
C ARG A 189 28.09 24.52 11.11
N TYR A 190 27.05 25.21 11.59
CA TYR A 190 27.18 26.06 12.77
C TYR A 190 27.41 25.26 14.06
N LYS A 191 26.81 24.06 14.20
CA LYS A 191 27.13 23.13 15.30
C LYS A 191 28.57 22.64 15.24
N GLU A 192 29.05 22.21 14.06
CA GLU A 192 30.47 21.87 13.87
C GLU A 192 31.41 23.03 14.23
N GLN A 193 31.04 24.26 13.88
CA GLN A 193 31.84 25.45 14.17
C GLN A 193 31.80 25.80 15.67
N LEU A 194 30.66 25.58 16.34
CA LEU A 194 30.53 25.68 17.80
C LEU A 194 31.47 24.69 18.48
N HIS A 195 31.39 23.40 18.14
CA HIS A 195 32.24 22.36 18.74
C HIS A 195 33.73 22.61 18.50
N LYS A 196 34.11 23.17 17.34
CA LYS A 196 35.49 23.62 17.08
C LYS A 196 35.88 24.78 18.01
N MET A 197 35.00 25.76 18.25
CA MET A 197 35.25 26.82 19.25
C MET A 197 35.30 26.28 20.69
N GLU A 198 34.41 25.37 21.07
CA GLU A 198 34.36 24.77 22.41
C GLU A 198 35.63 23.96 22.70
N PHE A 199 36.11 23.18 21.73
CA PHE A 199 37.40 22.50 21.79
C PHE A 199 38.57 23.48 21.97
N TYR A 200 38.58 24.61 21.24
CA TYR A 200 39.61 25.63 21.44
C TYR A 200 39.46 26.37 22.78
N LYS A 201 38.25 26.60 23.30
CA LYS A 201 38.01 27.17 24.64
C LYS A 201 38.60 26.26 25.73
N ALA A 202 38.21 24.98 25.74
CA ALA A 202 38.72 24.00 26.70
C ALA A 202 40.25 23.87 26.63
N LYS A 203 40.84 23.91 25.43
CA LYS A 203 42.30 23.87 25.25
C LYS A 203 43.03 25.14 25.72
N VAL A 204 42.37 26.30 25.70
CA VAL A 204 42.89 27.53 26.33
C VAL A 204 42.77 27.43 27.85
N GLU A 205 41.63 26.99 28.37
CA GLU A 205 41.40 26.79 29.81
C GLU A 205 42.39 25.78 30.42
N GLU A 206 42.72 24.69 29.71
CA GLU A 206 43.79 23.75 30.05
C GLU A 206 45.16 24.46 30.18
N LYS A 207 45.50 25.34 29.24
CA LYS A 207 46.78 26.08 29.22
C LYS A 207 46.83 27.20 30.26
N GLU A 208 45.70 27.80 30.61
CA GLU A 208 45.59 28.74 31.73
C GLU A 208 45.70 28.03 33.08
N ALA A 209 45.13 26.84 33.22
CA ALA A 209 45.29 26.00 34.42
C ALA A 209 46.75 25.56 34.61
N ASP A 210 47.43 25.11 33.54
CA ASP A 210 48.87 24.86 33.56
C ASP A 210 49.67 26.10 33.98
N ALA A 211 49.35 27.27 33.41
CA ALA A 211 50.06 28.51 33.71
C ALA A 211 49.86 28.97 35.17
N LYS A 212 48.63 28.85 35.71
CA LYS A 212 48.32 29.10 37.13
C LYS A 212 49.13 28.16 38.02
N ARG A 213 49.11 26.85 37.74
CA ARG A 213 49.86 25.83 38.50
C ARG A 213 51.37 26.04 38.44
N MET A 214 51.92 26.44 37.30
CA MET A 214 53.34 26.78 37.16
C MET A 214 53.72 28.03 37.95
N LYS A 215 52.81 29.02 38.08
CA LYS A 215 53.01 30.22 38.91
C LYS A 215 52.90 29.90 40.41
N GLU A 216 51.94 29.06 40.82
CA GLU A 216 51.83 28.55 42.19
C GLU A 216 53.12 27.82 42.61
N LEU A 217 53.63 26.91 41.78
CA LEU A 217 54.91 26.21 42.03
C LEU A 217 56.11 27.15 42.09
N GLN A 218 56.11 28.28 41.36
CA GLN A 218 57.14 29.32 41.47
C GLN A 218 57.03 30.10 42.78
N GLU A 219 55.82 30.41 43.23
CA GLU A 219 55.57 31.11 44.50
C GLU A 219 55.87 30.22 45.71
N GLU A 220 55.53 28.93 45.67
CA GLU A 220 55.94 27.93 46.65
C GLU A 220 57.46 27.80 46.73
N ASN A 221 58.15 27.69 45.58
CA ASN A 221 59.61 27.56 45.54
C ASN A 221 60.32 28.83 46.05
N LEU A 222 59.79 30.01 45.74
CA LEU A 222 60.23 31.28 46.32
C LEU A 222 59.97 31.33 47.84
N ALA A 223 58.79 30.89 48.30
CA ALA A 223 58.45 30.84 49.73
C ALA A 223 59.36 29.87 50.51
N LEU A 224 59.65 28.69 49.95
CA LEU A 224 60.62 27.74 50.48
C LEU A 224 62.04 28.33 50.52
N SER A 225 62.47 29.01 49.47
CA SER A 225 63.76 29.71 49.42
C SER A 225 63.86 30.82 50.47
N LEU A 226 62.77 31.57 50.70
CA LEU A 226 62.67 32.60 51.73
C LEU A 226 62.62 31.99 53.15
N ALA A 227 61.93 30.87 53.34
CA ALA A 227 61.89 30.15 54.62
C ALA A 227 63.25 29.52 54.96
N GLN A 228 63.94 28.92 53.99
CA GLN A 228 65.30 28.43 54.14
C GLN A 228 66.27 29.58 54.49
N ARG A 229 66.15 30.73 53.81
CA ARG A 229 66.95 31.92 54.14
C ARG A 229 66.66 32.43 55.55
N ARG A 230 65.39 32.54 55.96
CA ARG A 230 65.01 32.93 57.33
C ARG A 230 65.56 31.94 58.36
N SER A 231 65.46 30.65 58.13
CA SER A 231 66.03 29.63 59.03
C SER A 231 67.55 29.72 59.15
N MET A 232 68.25 30.09 58.07
CA MET A 232 69.69 30.40 58.10
C MET A 232 70.00 31.71 58.86
N GLU A 233 69.19 32.76 58.66
CA GLU A 233 69.31 34.05 59.36
C GLU A 233 69.01 33.90 60.87
N GLU A 234 67.98 33.13 61.23
CA GLU A 234 67.63 32.74 62.60
C GLU A 234 68.73 31.88 63.24
N SER A 235 69.31 30.93 62.50
CA SER A 235 70.45 30.14 62.98
C SER A 235 71.70 30.99 63.24
N GLN A 236 71.93 32.03 62.42
CA GLN A 236 72.99 33.02 62.66
C GLN A 236 72.66 33.92 63.86
N HIS A 237 71.41 34.35 64.02
CA HIS A 237 70.96 35.16 65.15
C HIS A 237 71.08 34.40 66.47
N LEU A 238 70.59 33.15 66.52
CA LEU A 238 70.73 32.27 67.69
C LEU A 238 72.20 31.96 67.99
N GLY A 239 73.04 31.79 66.97
CA GLY A 239 74.49 31.70 67.16
C GLY A 239 75.08 32.94 67.82
N TRP A 240 74.69 34.13 67.37
CA TRP A 240 75.10 35.41 67.96
C TRP A 240 74.54 35.64 69.36
N GLU A 241 73.28 35.27 69.62
CA GLU A 241 72.65 35.35 70.95
C GLU A 241 73.29 34.39 71.93
N LEU A 242 73.65 33.16 71.53
CA LEU A 242 74.43 32.25 72.37
C LEU A 242 75.82 32.81 72.66
N GLU A 243 76.43 33.53 71.71
CA GLU A 243 77.68 34.27 71.96
C GLU A 243 77.48 35.43 72.95
N GLN A 244 76.40 36.22 72.84
CA GLN A 244 76.08 37.29 73.80
C GLN A 244 75.71 36.74 75.18
N LEU A 245 74.99 35.63 75.26
CA LEU A 245 74.67 34.94 76.50
C LEU A 245 75.93 34.36 77.15
N SER A 246 76.88 33.83 76.37
CA SER A 246 78.20 33.44 76.91
C SER A 246 78.98 34.63 77.49
N LYS A 247 78.77 35.84 76.95
CA LYS A 247 79.41 37.10 77.41
C LYS A 247 78.66 37.82 78.53
N THR A 248 77.40 37.48 78.80
CA THR A 248 76.55 38.13 79.81
C THR A 248 76.23 37.24 81.01
N ALA A 249 76.36 35.91 80.88
CA ALA A 249 76.22 34.96 81.98
C ALA A 249 77.24 35.18 83.13
N GLU A 250 78.31 35.94 82.91
CA GLU A 250 79.28 36.30 83.96
C GLU A 250 78.82 37.46 84.87
N ASN A 251 77.72 38.18 84.58
CA ASN A 251 77.38 39.42 85.33
C ASN A 251 75.89 39.63 85.72
N SER A 252 75.60 39.42 87.01
CA SER A 252 74.53 40.04 87.83
C SER A 252 73.07 39.51 87.74
N HIS A 253 72.20 39.99 88.64
CA HIS A 253 71.01 39.26 89.14
C HIS A 253 69.63 39.82 88.74
N GLY A 254 68.77 38.93 88.21
CA GLY A 254 67.30 38.93 88.35
C GLY A 254 66.48 39.87 87.43
N PRO A 255 65.14 39.71 87.37
CA PRO A 255 64.27 38.77 88.10
C PRO A 255 63.64 37.65 87.22
N GLN A 256 63.00 36.66 87.84
CA GLN A 256 62.21 35.62 87.16
C GLN A 256 60.90 36.16 86.56
N THR A 257 60.40 35.54 85.49
CA THR A 257 59.22 36.00 84.75
C THR A 257 57.93 35.22 85.11
N LEU A 258 56.79 35.91 85.03
CA LEU A 258 55.46 35.50 85.48
C LEU A 258 54.93 34.14 84.93
N SER A 259 55.58 33.59 83.89
CA SER A 259 55.26 32.26 83.34
C SER A 259 55.53 31.13 84.35
N GLU A 260 56.60 31.22 85.14
CA GLU A 260 56.91 30.23 86.17
C GLU A 260 55.87 30.26 87.30
N GLU A 261 55.52 31.46 87.80
CA GLU A 261 54.55 31.61 88.88
C GLU A 261 53.14 31.12 88.50
N VAL A 262 52.68 31.40 87.27
CA VAL A 262 51.40 30.89 86.76
C VAL A 262 51.43 29.37 86.58
N SER A 263 52.54 28.81 86.07
CA SER A 263 52.65 27.36 85.85
C SER A 263 52.84 26.57 87.15
N GLU A 264 53.56 27.08 88.15
CA GLU A 264 53.63 26.50 89.50
C GLU A 264 52.29 26.57 90.24
N LYS A 265 51.56 27.68 90.12
CA LYS A 265 50.21 27.84 90.70
C LYS A 265 49.22 26.88 90.06
N THR A 266 49.30 26.68 88.75
CA THR A 266 48.49 25.71 88.01
C THR A 266 48.84 24.26 88.38
N ARG A 267 50.14 23.92 88.44
CA ARG A 267 50.63 22.61 88.92
C ARG A 267 50.19 22.32 90.36
N SER A 268 50.26 23.32 91.24
CA SER A 268 49.80 23.22 92.64
C SER A 268 48.30 23.00 92.77
N GLN A 269 47.50 23.60 91.87
CA GLN A 269 46.05 23.41 91.83
C GLN A 269 45.69 22.00 91.32
N ILE A 270 46.36 21.53 90.26
CA ILE A 270 46.22 20.15 89.75
C ILE A 270 46.60 19.13 90.83
N LEU A 271 47.74 19.31 91.49
CA LEU A 271 48.25 18.39 92.51
C LEU A 271 47.43 18.42 93.83
N LYS A 272 46.63 19.48 94.06
CA LYS A 272 45.55 19.48 95.06
C LYS A 272 44.38 18.60 94.61
N LEU A 273 43.88 18.82 93.38
CA LEU A 273 42.74 18.07 92.82
C LEU A 273 43.05 16.58 92.68
N GLU A 274 44.28 16.19 92.36
CA GLU A 274 44.73 14.80 92.41
C GLU A 274 44.69 14.23 93.83
N LYS A 275 45.17 14.97 94.84
CA LYS A 275 45.13 14.52 96.24
C LYS A 275 43.71 14.43 96.80
N GLU A 276 42.78 15.23 96.30
CA GLU A 276 41.35 15.11 96.62
C GLU A 276 40.69 13.95 95.86
N ASN A 277 40.95 13.76 94.57
CA ASN A 277 40.51 12.56 93.84
C ASN A 277 41.05 11.27 94.44
N GLN A 278 42.33 11.22 94.87
CA GLN A 278 42.91 10.07 95.57
C GLN A 278 42.33 9.85 96.98
N ARG A 279 41.66 10.84 97.59
CA ARG A 279 40.89 10.67 98.84
C ARG A 279 39.48 10.19 98.52
N LEU A 280 38.82 10.79 97.55
CA LEU A 280 37.47 10.42 97.10
C LEU A 280 37.46 8.98 96.57
N LEU A 281 38.44 8.57 95.77
CA LEU A 281 38.60 7.19 95.30
C LEU A 281 38.76 6.21 96.47
N ARG A 282 39.57 6.52 97.50
CA ARG A 282 39.66 5.70 98.70
C ARG A 282 38.34 5.60 99.46
N THR A 283 37.61 6.70 99.65
CA THR A 283 36.27 6.63 100.27
C THR A 283 35.26 5.87 99.40
N ILE A 284 35.40 5.89 98.07
CA ILE A 284 34.58 5.11 97.14
C ILE A 284 34.96 3.61 97.20
N GLU A 285 36.23 3.27 97.41
CA GLU A 285 36.70 1.90 97.61
C GLU A 285 36.29 1.34 98.97
N GLU A 286 36.35 2.14 100.04
CA GLU A 286 35.82 1.83 101.37
C GLU A 286 34.29 1.61 101.33
N LEU A 287 33.55 2.48 100.63
CA LEU A 287 32.10 2.32 100.43
C LEU A 287 31.76 1.13 99.51
N ARG A 288 32.60 0.79 98.53
CA ARG A 288 32.45 -0.43 97.72
C ARG A 288 32.75 -1.70 98.53
N ALA A 289 33.76 -1.68 99.40
CA ALA A 289 34.05 -2.77 100.32
C ALA A 289 32.88 -3.02 101.30
N ALA A 290 32.23 -1.95 101.77
CA ALA A 290 30.98 -2.07 102.54
C ALA A 290 29.81 -2.61 101.68
N ALA A 291 29.65 -2.13 100.44
CA ALA A 291 28.54 -2.50 99.54
C ALA A 291 28.60 -3.95 99.02
N HIS A 292 29.77 -4.58 98.98
CA HIS A 292 29.89 -6.00 98.58
C HIS A 292 29.19 -6.99 99.55
N SER A 293 28.71 -6.53 100.71
CA SER A 293 28.00 -7.34 101.71
C SER A 293 26.49 -7.52 101.46
N SER A 294 25.87 -6.83 100.50
CA SER A 294 24.42 -6.93 100.25
C SER A 294 24.06 -7.13 98.78
N CYS A 295 23.77 -8.37 98.42
CA CYS A 295 23.38 -8.75 97.06
C CYS A 295 21.86 -8.55 96.84
N ARG A 296 21.47 -7.69 95.87
CA ARG A 296 20.44 -7.97 94.83
C ARG A 296 20.04 -6.77 93.95
N LYS A 297 20.00 -7.03 92.63
CA LYS A 297 19.14 -6.44 91.58
C LYS A 297 19.33 -4.96 91.15
N ALA A 298 18.80 -4.70 89.96
CA ALA A 298 18.48 -3.42 89.30
C ALA A 298 19.63 -2.51 88.79
N LYS A 299 19.65 -2.33 87.46
CA LYS A 299 20.04 -1.08 86.78
C LYS A 299 18.81 -0.53 86.04
N PRO A 300 18.43 0.74 86.22
CA PRO A 300 17.42 1.41 85.38
C PRO A 300 18.05 2.21 84.22
N SER A 301 17.19 2.62 83.27
CA SER A 301 17.40 3.70 82.28
C SER A 301 17.07 5.07 82.94
N PRO A 302 17.22 6.28 82.32
CA PRO A 302 17.68 6.65 80.97
C PRO A 302 18.73 7.80 80.97
N GLN A 303 18.95 8.53 79.84
CA GLN A 303 18.55 9.96 79.67
C GLN A 303 19.30 10.74 78.53
N TRP A 304 18.55 11.15 77.48
CA TRP A 304 18.71 12.31 76.54
C TRP A 304 19.97 12.37 75.60
N LEU A 305 20.00 12.89 74.36
CA LEU A 305 19.18 13.79 73.46
C LEU A 305 19.80 15.20 73.27
N VAL A 306 19.97 15.63 72.00
CA VAL A 306 20.15 17.00 71.40
C VAL A 306 21.24 17.00 70.29
N CYS A 307 21.08 17.89 69.28
CA CYS A 307 21.81 17.94 68.01
C CYS A 307 22.67 19.23 67.83
N ASN A 308 23.37 19.30 66.69
CA ASN A 308 23.84 20.50 65.98
C ASN A 308 24.79 21.49 66.67
N THR A 309 25.97 21.71 66.06
CA THR A 309 26.21 22.95 65.26
C THR A 309 27.46 22.82 64.39
N ASN A 310 27.43 23.37 63.17
CA ASN A 310 28.37 24.42 62.71
C ASN A 310 28.00 24.92 61.29
N HIS A 311 28.51 26.10 60.94
CA HIS A 311 28.16 26.91 59.77
C HIS A 311 29.35 27.82 59.38
N PHE A 312 29.18 28.70 58.38
CA PHE A 312 30.19 29.53 57.69
C PHE A 312 31.00 28.77 56.61
N ILE A 313 31.11 29.17 55.33
CA ILE A 313 31.22 30.50 54.64
C ILE A 313 32.65 31.07 54.80
N SER A 314 33.43 31.34 53.74
CA SER A 314 33.09 32.08 52.51
C SER A 314 33.96 31.75 51.27
N SER A 315 33.49 32.19 50.10
CA SER A 315 34.26 32.57 48.90
C SER A 315 34.92 31.46 48.05
N ALA A 316 35.16 31.64 46.74
CA ALA A 316 34.55 32.48 45.69
C ALA A 316 35.13 32.04 44.31
N GLU A 317 34.43 32.35 43.20
CA GLU A 317 34.95 32.26 41.80
C GLU A 317 35.32 30.85 41.28
N GLN A 318 35.40 30.54 39.97
CA GLN A 318 34.60 30.92 38.78
C GLN A 318 34.90 29.88 37.66
N SER A 319 34.05 29.78 36.62
CA SER A 319 34.21 28.93 35.40
C SER A 319 34.25 27.40 35.66
N GLU A 320 33.63 26.50 34.85
CA GLU A 320 33.63 26.33 33.38
C GLU A 320 35.00 25.85 32.82
N THR A 321 35.09 24.94 31.83
CA THR A 321 34.03 24.30 30.99
C THR A 321 34.42 22.89 30.49
N ASN A 322 33.43 22.13 30.01
CA ASN A 322 33.49 21.20 28.84
C ASN A 322 34.50 20.02 28.81
N SER A 323 34.32 18.96 28.01
CA SER A 323 33.21 18.47 27.16
C SER A 323 33.51 17.05 26.69
N PHE A 324 32.47 16.20 26.48
CA PHE A 324 32.30 15.15 25.45
C PHE A 324 33.46 14.14 25.17
N SER A 325 33.24 12.87 24.87
CA SER A 325 32.15 12.18 24.16
C SER A 325 31.64 10.95 24.95
N GLU A 326 30.41 10.47 24.79
CA GLU A 326 29.92 9.52 23.76
C GLU A 326 30.73 8.19 23.73
N ASP A 327 30.12 7.00 23.60
CA ASP A 327 28.84 6.74 22.95
C ASP A 327 28.06 5.53 23.54
N SER A 328 26.74 5.58 23.32
CA SER A 328 25.81 4.49 23.04
C SER A 328 25.51 3.33 24.02
N HIS A 329 24.19 3.28 24.28
CA HIS A 329 23.29 2.14 24.16
C HIS A 329 22.82 1.40 25.42
N CYS A 330 21.49 1.39 25.53
CA CYS A 330 20.71 0.75 26.58
C CYS A 330 20.74 -0.78 26.45
N GLN A 331 20.73 -1.47 27.60
CA GLN A 331 19.74 -2.53 27.80
C GLN A 331 19.39 -2.73 29.27
N GLN A 332 18.08 -2.74 29.55
CA GLN A 332 17.54 -2.93 30.90
C GLN A 332 17.34 -4.42 31.16
N GLN A 333 18.38 -5.12 31.58
CA GLN A 333 18.30 -6.51 32.05
C GLN A 333 19.45 -6.83 33.02
N LEU A 334 19.12 -7.01 34.30
CA LEU A 334 20.02 -7.61 35.28
C LEU A 334 19.91 -9.15 35.16
N ILE A 335 20.93 -9.78 34.57
CA ILE A 335 21.10 -11.23 34.51
C ILE A 335 22.52 -11.58 34.95
N THR A 336 22.63 -12.48 35.94
CA THR A 336 23.77 -13.31 36.38
C THR A 336 23.40 -13.79 37.79
N GLU A 337 23.11 -15.07 38.09
CA GLU A 337 23.28 -16.34 37.38
C GLU A 337 24.74 -16.83 37.20
N GLU A 338 25.19 -17.64 38.16
CA GLU A 338 26.02 -18.86 38.00
C GLU A 338 25.63 -19.81 39.17
N LEU A 339 25.29 -21.10 38.98
CA LEU A 339 26.13 -22.28 38.61
C LEU A 339 27.02 -22.79 39.78
N VAL A 340 27.17 -24.11 40.10
CA VAL A 340 26.74 -25.34 39.39
C VAL A 340 26.74 -26.63 40.28
N ARG A 341 25.98 -27.68 39.86
CA ARG A 341 26.03 -29.14 40.25
C ARG A 341 25.67 -29.50 41.71
N VAL A 342 25.27 -30.74 42.08
CA VAL A 342 25.27 -32.10 41.46
C VAL A 342 23.86 -32.71 41.66
N GLN A 343 23.01 -32.97 40.65
CA GLN A 343 22.96 -34.15 39.75
C GLN A 343 22.66 -35.51 40.43
N SER A 344 21.39 -36.01 40.39
CA SER A 344 21.00 -37.34 39.84
C SER A 344 19.63 -37.91 40.31
N GLN A 345 18.98 -38.63 39.38
CA GLN A 345 18.23 -39.90 39.52
C GLN A 345 16.68 -39.93 39.66
N ILE A 346 16.10 -40.95 38.99
CA ILE A 346 14.71 -41.47 39.04
C ILE A 346 13.63 -40.57 38.37
N LEU A 347 12.59 -41.07 37.66
CA LEU A 347 12.47 -42.07 36.57
C LEU A 347 11.05 -41.94 35.94
N LEU A 348 10.78 -42.68 34.86
CA LEU A 348 9.50 -42.93 34.13
C LEU A 348 8.20 -42.74 34.97
N THR A 349 7.15 -42.03 34.53
CA THR A 349 6.23 -42.22 33.36
C THR A 349 5.42 -43.53 33.33
N GLY A 350 4.08 -43.41 33.44
CA GLY A 350 3.09 -44.25 32.75
C GLY A 350 2.75 -45.63 33.36
N TYR A 351 1.46 -45.83 33.69
CA TYR A 351 0.80 -47.13 33.90
C TYR A 351 -0.73 -46.97 33.70
N PRO A 352 -1.53 -48.04 33.46
CA PRO A 352 -2.11 -48.20 32.12
C PRO A 352 -3.64 -48.41 32.11
N ASP A 353 -4.14 -48.86 30.96
CA ASP A 353 -5.56 -48.95 30.59
C ASP A 353 -6.17 -50.37 30.76
N CYS A 354 -7.51 -50.42 30.82
CA CYS A 354 -8.43 -51.54 30.55
C CYS A 354 -8.32 -52.90 31.30
N HIS A 355 -9.44 -53.31 31.93
CA HIS A 355 -10.02 -54.66 31.73
C HIS A 355 -11.48 -54.77 32.24
N ALA A 356 -12.33 -55.50 31.48
CA ALA A 356 -13.74 -55.89 31.74
C ALA A 356 -14.78 -54.74 31.90
N GLN A 357 -15.92 -54.65 31.21
CA GLN A 357 -16.89 -55.63 30.64
C GLN A 357 -17.82 -56.28 31.66
N GLU A 358 -19.06 -55.76 31.81
CA GLU A 358 -20.31 -56.50 31.47
C GLU A 358 -21.60 -55.66 31.61
N ASN A 359 -22.63 -56.18 30.92
CA ASN A 359 -24.03 -55.78 30.74
C ASN A 359 -24.82 -55.15 31.93
N GLY A 360 -25.69 -54.18 31.62
CA GLY A 360 -26.77 -53.67 32.49
C GLY A 360 -27.91 -52.99 31.70
N ARG A 361 -29.16 -53.08 32.18
CA ARG A 361 -30.38 -52.53 31.53
C ARG A 361 -31.13 -51.55 32.46
N LEU A 362 -32.21 -50.94 31.92
CA LEU A 362 -33.21 -50.09 32.58
C LEU A 362 -32.73 -48.62 32.73
N GLN A 363 -33.44 -47.57 32.34
CA GLN A 363 -34.87 -47.34 32.02
C GLN A 363 -35.84 -47.51 33.19
N ASP A 364 -36.02 -46.43 33.95
CA ASP A 364 -37.28 -45.68 34.18
C ASP A 364 -36.84 -44.25 34.60
N GLN A 365 -37.45 -43.11 34.26
CA GLN A 365 -38.84 -42.69 34.00
C GLN A 365 -39.62 -42.31 35.29
N ASP A 366 -40.28 -41.14 35.25
CA ASP A 366 -41.34 -40.66 36.16
C ASP A 366 -40.96 -40.30 37.63
N LYS A 367 -41.63 -39.36 38.32
CA LYS A 367 -42.49 -38.24 37.88
C LYS A 367 -42.64 -37.18 39.00
N GLU A 368 -43.41 -36.14 38.72
CA GLU A 368 -43.79 -35.06 39.63
C GLU A 368 -44.56 -35.53 40.89
N MET A 369 -44.29 -34.91 42.04
CA MET A 369 -45.34 -34.45 42.97
C MET A 369 -44.96 -33.03 43.43
N VAL A 370 -45.72 -31.98 43.10
CA VAL A 370 -47.11 -31.65 43.49
C VAL A 370 -47.19 -31.01 44.88
N SER A 371 -47.67 -29.78 44.87
CA SER A 371 -48.03 -28.88 45.97
C SER A 371 -48.78 -29.52 47.15
N GLY A 372 -48.58 -28.98 48.36
CA GLY A 372 -49.48 -29.23 49.49
C GLY A 372 -49.26 -28.32 50.71
N LEU A 373 -50.21 -27.38 50.91
CA LEU A 373 -50.66 -26.71 52.15
C LEU A 373 -49.61 -26.04 53.08
N GLU A 374 -49.81 -24.85 53.68
CA GLU A 374 -51.00 -24.18 54.29
C GLU A 374 -51.17 -24.46 55.81
N THR A 375 -51.05 -23.37 56.59
CA THR A 375 -51.59 -23.12 57.96
C THR A 375 -51.35 -24.06 59.16
N LEU A 376 -50.54 -23.54 60.11
CA LEU A 376 -50.92 -23.21 61.51
C LEU A 376 -51.12 -24.30 62.61
N GLU A 377 -51.08 -23.76 63.85
CA GLU A 377 -51.62 -24.24 65.14
C GLU A 377 -51.09 -25.52 65.83
N ASN A 378 -50.36 -25.30 66.94
CA ASN A 378 -50.71 -25.67 68.34
C ASN A 378 -49.40 -25.69 69.16
N ASN A 379 -49.15 -24.92 70.24
CA ASN A 379 -49.98 -24.10 71.15
C ASN A 379 -50.84 -24.88 72.17
N HIS A 380 -50.18 -25.36 73.24
CA HIS A 380 -50.79 -25.68 74.54
C HIS A 380 -49.77 -25.28 75.64
N ASN A 381 -49.96 -24.21 76.42
CA ASN A 381 -50.94 -23.99 77.50
C ASN A 381 -50.82 -24.95 78.70
N GLN A 382 -50.24 -24.48 79.82
CA GLN A 382 -51.00 -24.46 81.09
C GLN A 382 -50.57 -23.38 82.13
N PHE A 383 -51.39 -22.33 82.23
CA PHE A 383 -51.82 -21.60 83.45
C PHE A 383 -50.82 -20.84 84.39
N HIS A 384 -50.98 -19.50 84.36
CA HIS A 384 -51.23 -18.58 85.51
C HIS A 384 -50.33 -18.54 86.77
N CYS A 385 -49.65 -17.39 86.94
CA CYS A 385 -49.69 -16.41 88.07
C CYS A 385 -48.35 -15.64 88.13
N SER A 386 -48.15 -14.38 88.52
CA SER A 386 -48.92 -13.20 88.98
C SER A 386 -47.91 -12.39 89.83
N VAL A 387 -47.84 -11.05 89.72
CA VAL A 387 -46.93 -10.14 90.51
C VAL A 387 -45.43 -10.25 90.15
N GLY A 388 -44.60 -9.20 90.15
CA GLY A 388 -44.90 -7.75 90.14
C GLY A 388 -43.85 -6.83 90.83
N SER A 389 -43.39 -5.80 90.10
CA SER A 389 -42.74 -4.54 90.56
C SER A 389 -41.34 -4.54 91.24
N CYS A 390 -40.53 -3.55 90.80
CA CYS A 390 -39.34 -2.97 91.47
C CYS A 390 -38.13 -3.91 91.71
N GLY A 391 -36.90 -3.40 91.90
CA GLY A 391 -36.35 -2.04 91.79
C GLY A 391 -34.97 -1.93 92.46
N HIS A 392 -34.17 -0.92 92.10
CA HIS A 392 -32.99 -0.36 92.81
C HIS A 392 -31.96 -1.29 93.51
N SER A 393 -30.68 -1.14 93.14
CA SER A 393 -29.60 -1.00 94.14
C SER A 393 -29.69 0.40 94.79
N PRO A 394 -29.23 0.64 96.04
CA PRO A 394 -28.18 -0.11 96.75
C PRO A 394 -28.35 -0.35 98.28
N ASP A 395 -27.33 -0.98 98.87
CA ASP A 395 -26.78 -0.74 100.23
C ASP A 395 -27.39 -1.39 101.51
N SER A 396 -26.47 -1.65 102.45
CA SER A 396 -26.55 -1.60 103.92
C SER A 396 -27.16 -2.71 104.82
N GLN A 397 -26.21 -3.42 105.46
CA GLN A 397 -26.05 -3.61 106.93
C GLN A 397 -26.92 -4.60 107.76
N SER A 398 -26.23 -5.50 108.48
CA SER A 398 -26.09 -5.47 109.96
C SER A 398 -26.27 -6.81 110.71
N ARG A 399 -25.23 -7.27 111.43
CA ARG A 399 -25.22 -7.39 112.92
C ARG A 399 -23.86 -7.90 113.46
N ARG A 400 -23.47 -7.43 114.65
CA ARG A 400 -22.39 -7.99 115.49
C ARG A 400 -22.95 -9.11 116.41
N PRO A 401 -22.09 -9.84 117.15
CA PRO A 401 -21.79 -9.44 118.54
C PRO A 401 -20.30 -9.56 118.99
N HIS A 402 -19.96 -8.79 120.04
CA HIS A 402 -18.98 -8.99 121.14
C HIS A 402 -17.59 -9.66 120.90
N HIS A 403 -16.44 -9.12 121.38
CA HIS A 403 -15.99 -8.95 122.80
C HIS A 403 -16.06 -10.29 123.60
N GLU A 404 -15.08 -10.75 124.41
CA GLU A 404 -13.70 -10.34 124.77
C GLU A 404 -13.05 -11.51 125.61
N SER A 405 -11.92 -11.50 126.34
CA SER A 405 -10.93 -10.47 126.79
C SER A 405 -9.49 -11.07 126.91
N THR A 406 -8.74 -10.77 127.99
CA THR A 406 -7.28 -11.00 128.16
C THR A 406 -6.84 -11.96 129.30
N HIS A 407 -5.56 -12.41 129.22
CA HIS A 407 -4.61 -12.83 130.29
C HIS A 407 -4.77 -14.11 131.20
N THR A 408 -3.78 -15.01 131.07
CA THR A 408 -3.01 -15.76 132.12
C THR A 408 -3.66 -16.66 133.21
N GLY A 409 -3.35 -17.97 133.21
CA GLY A 409 -2.68 -18.64 134.36
C GLY A 409 -3.36 -19.75 135.21
N VAL A 410 -2.99 -21.03 134.96
CA VAL A 410 -2.72 -22.15 135.94
C VAL A 410 -3.91 -22.79 136.76
N PRO A 411 -3.89 -24.10 137.15
CA PRO A 411 -5.13 -24.90 137.39
C PRO A 411 -5.20 -25.82 138.66
N THR A 412 -6.33 -26.55 138.85
CA THR A 412 -6.52 -27.98 139.32
C THR A 412 -8.03 -28.26 139.64
N ARG A 413 -8.58 -29.46 139.97
CA ARG A 413 -8.07 -30.85 140.18
C ARG A 413 -8.97 -31.94 139.52
N SER A 414 -9.39 -33.04 140.20
CA SER A 414 -9.97 -34.25 139.55
C SER A 414 -10.72 -35.25 140.49
N SER A 415 -11.66 -36.08 139.95
CA SER A 415 -11.59 -37.58 140.04
C SER A 415 -12.74 -38.42 139.39
N TYR A 416 -13.94 -37.89 139.09
CA TYR A 416 -15.14 -38.75 138.84
C TYR A 416 -15.31 -39.37 137.41
N ALA A 417 -14.41 -39.09 136.46
CA ALA A 417 -14.73 -39.20 135.01
C ALA A 417 -14.80 -40.62 134.40
N SER A 418 -14.15 -41.63 134.99
CA SER A 418 -13.61 -42.78 134.23
C SER A 418 -14.61 -43.81 133.65
N ARG A 419 -15.90 -43.80 134.02
CA ARG A 419 -16.91 -44.76 133.49
C ARG A 419 -17.86 -44.18 132.44
N HIS A 420 -17.78 -42.88 132.16
CA HIS A 420 -18.64 -42.24 131.16
C HIS A 420 -18.04 -42.36 129.75
N THR A 421 -16.73 -42.14 129.64
CA THR A 421 -15.90 -42.23 128.43
C THR A 421 -16.14 -43.50 127.63
N GLN A 422 -16.02 -44.68 128.26
CA GLN A 422 -16.08 -45.97 127.55
C GLN A 422 -17.41 -46.23 126.83
N ARG A 423 -18.53 -45.64 127.29
CA ARG A 423 -19.84 -45.72 126.58
C ARG A 423 -20.02 -44.65 125.50
N LEU A 424 -19.25 -43.56 125.55
CA LEU A 424 -19.15 -42.60 124.45
C LEU A 424 -18.30 -43.20 123.32
N GLU A 425 -17.14 -43.78 123.65
CA GLU A 425 -16.22 -44.40 122.67
C GLU A 425 -16.90 -45.39 121.71
N VAL A 426 -17.76 -46.29 122.22
CA VAL A 426 -18.47 -47.25 121.36
C VAL A 426 -19.48 -46.56 120.44
N LYS A 427 -20.15 -45.49 120.90
CA LYS A 427 -21.06 -44.69 120.07
C LYS A 427 -20.30 -43.88 119.02
N CYS A 428 -19.15 -43.30 119.39
CA CYS A 428 -18.26 -42.63 118.44
C CYS A 428 -17.85 -43.60 117.34
N ARG A 429 -17.28 -44.78 117.67
CA ARG A 429 -16.88 -45.78 116.65
C ARG A 429 -18.02 -46.21 115.73
N GLY A 430 -19.24 -46.36 116.26
CA GLY A 430 -20.43 -46.63 115.43
C GLY A 430 -20.72 -45.49 114.44
N LEU A 431 -20.73 -44.25 114.91
CA LEU A 431 -20.89 -43.06 114.07
C LEU A 431 -19.72 -42.91 113.07
N ASP A 432 -18.49 -43.22 113.47
CA ASP A 432 -17.30 -43.16 112.61
C ASP A 432 -17.42 -44.13 111.43
N THR A 433 -17.88 -45.38 111.65
CA THR A 433 -18.10 -46.34 110.56
C THR A 433 -19.21 -45.93 109.61
N LEU A 434 -20.30 -45.35 110.13
CA LEU A 434 -21.40 -44.83 109.28
C LEU A 434 -20.97 -43.57 108.51
N ASN A 435 -20.15 -42.71 109.11
CA ASN A 435 -19.56 -41.53 108.47
C ASN A 435 -18.60 -41.95 107.35
N GLN A 436 -17.74 -42.96 107.57
CA GLN A 436 -16.90 -43.54 106.50
C GLN A 436 -17.75 -44.11 105.34
N GLN A 437 -18.84 -44.82 105.64
CA GLN A 437 -19.77 -45.30 104.60
C GLN A 437 -20.39 -44.14 103.82
N LEU A 438 -20.89 -43.09 104.49
CA LEU A 438 -21.41 -41.89 103.83
C LEU A 438 -20.34 -41.17 103.00
N GLN A 439 -19.10 -41.05 103.48
CA GLN A 439 -17.98 -40.47 102.74
C GLN A 439 -17.66 -41.27 101.47
N THR A 440 -17.60 -42.61 101.54
CA THR A 440 -17.40 -43.44 100.33
C THR A 440 -18.59 -43.36 99.35
N SER A 441 -19.82 -43.23 99.86
CA SER A 441 -21.01 -43.03 99.02
C SER A 441 -20.97 -41.68 98.31
N LEU A 442 -20.69 -40.60 99.06
CA LEU A 442 -20.51 -39.24 98.53
C LEU A 442 -19.43 -39.20 97.46
N TYR A 443 -18.23 -39.73 97.74
CA TYR A 443 -17.12 -39.81 96.80
C TYR A 443 -17.49 -40.59 95.51
N ASN A 444 -18.27 -41.66 95.62
CA ASN A 444 -18.76 -42.41 94.46
C ASN A 444 -19.83 -41.64 93.67
N THR A 445 -20.66 -40.82 94.32
CA THR A 445 -21.60 -39.92 93.63
C THR A 445 -20.91 -38.72 93.00
N GLU A 446 -19.92 -38.10 93.66
CA GLU A 446 -19.06 -37.05 93.12
C GLU A 446 -18.34 -37.54 91.86
N ARG A 447 -17.73 -38.74 91.92
CA ARG A 447 -17.17 -39.42 90.73
C ARG A 447 -18.17 -39.85 89.67
N LYS A 448 -19.49 -39.82 89.94
CA LYS A 448 -20.52 -40.01 88.91
C LYS A 448 -20.91 -38.66 88.30
N VAL A 449 -21.08 -37.63 89.13
CA VAL A 449 -21.33 -36.24 88.70
C VAL A 449 -20.19 -35.77 87.79
N GLN A 450 -18.93 -35.88 88.20
CA GLN A 450 -17.75 -35.51 87.41
C GLN A 450 -17.66 -36.20 86.04
N ARG A 451 -18.21 -37.42 85.89
CA ARG A 451 -18.25 -38.12 84.60
C ARG A 451 -19.39 -37.63 83.72
N LEU A 452 -20.55 -37.34 84.30
CA LEU A 452 -21.67 -36.74 83.58
C LEU A 452 -21.37 -35.29 83.19
N GLU A 453 -20.62 -34.55 84.02
CA GLU A 453 -20.11 -33.21 83.70
C GLU A 453 -19.12 -33.25 82.53
N ALA A 454 -18.23 -34.26 82.48
CA ALA A 454 -17.33 -34.48 81.33
C ALA A 454 -18.11 -34.90 80.07
N GLU A 455 -19.05 -35.84 80.17
CA GLU A 455 -19.90 -36.29 79.07
C GLU A 455 -20.76 -35.15 78.49
N VAL A 456 -21.27 -34.25 79.34
CA VAL A 456 -21.95 -33.02 78.91
C VAL A 456 -20.98 -32.05 78.23
N GLN A 457 -19.77 -31.84 78.76
CA GLN A 457 -18.76 -30.98 78.11
C GLN A 457 -18.30 -31.52 76.75
N GLU A 458 -18.17 -32.83 76.60
CA GLU A 458 -17.87 -33.50 75.34
C GLU A 458 -19.02 -33.31 74.33
N LEU A 459 -20.27 -33.54 74.74
CA LEU A 459 -21.45 -33.32 73.89
C LEU A 459 -21.68 -31.82 73.55
N GLU A 460 -21.36 -30.89 74.45
CA GLU A 460 -21.40 -29.45 74.18
C GLU A 460 -20.33 -29.06 73.14
N ALA A 461 -19.13 -29.64 73.21
CA ALA A 461 -18.06 -29.43 72.24
C ALA A 461 -18.39 -30.03 70.86
N GLU A 462 -18.96 -31.24 70.82
CA GLU A 462 -19.45 -31.85 69.57
C GLU A 462 -20.56 -31.01 68.94
N ASN A 463 -21.51 -30.51 69.73
CA ASN A 463 -22.60 -29.66 69.24
C ASN A 463 -22.06 -28.32 68.69
N GLN A 464 -21.07 -27.70 69.34
CA GLN A 464 -20.37 -26.51 68.81
C GLN A 464 -19.63 -26.81 67.50
N ALA A 465 -18.96 -27.96 67.37
CA ALA A 465 -18.29 -28.38 66.13
C ALA A 465 -19.29 -28.66 64.98
N LEU A 466 -20.44 -29.26 65.29
CA LEU A 466 -21.53 -29.46 64.34
C LEU A 466 -22.16 -28.13 63.90
N GLN A 467 -22.35 -27.17 64.82
CA GLN A 467 -22.81 -25.82 64.47
C GLN A 467 -21.81 -25.11 63.52
N ALA A 468 -20.52 -25.16 63.83
CA ALA A 468 -19.48 -24.59 62.96
C ALA A 468 -19.47 -25.21 61.55
N SER A 469 -19.56 -26.54 61.43
CA SER A 469 -19.62 -27.21 60.13
C SER A 469 -20.92 -26.92 59.35
N LEU A 470 -22.05 -26.75 60.03
CA LEU A 470 -23.30 -26.30 59.41
C LEU A 470 -23.22 -24.85 58.91
N GLU A 471 -22.48 -23.97 59.60
CA GLU A 471 -22.23 -22.61 59.13
C GLU A 471 -21.26 -22.57 57.94
N GLU A 472 -20.21 -23.39 57.95
CA GLU A 472 -19.33 -23.56 56.79
C GLU A 472 -20.09 -24.08 55.56
N LEU A 473 -20.94 -25.10 55.73
CA LEU A 473 -21.81 -25.62 54.66
C LEU A 473 -22.82 -24.58 54.13
N ARG A 474 -23.37 -23.74 55.01
CA ARG A 474 -24.23 -22.60 54.59
C ARG A 474 -23.45 -21.54 53.81
N ILE A 475 -22.18 -21.33 54.12
CA ILE A 475 -21.30 -20.42 53.38
C ILE A 475 -20.92 -21.03 52.02
N SER A 476 -20.63 -22.34 51.94
CA SER A 476 -20.37 -23.00 50.65
C SER A 476 -21.60 -23.04 49.75
N ALA A 477 -22.80 -23.25 50.30
CA ALA A 477 -24.05 -23.22 49.54
C ALA A 477 -24.27 -21.85 48.87
N ARG A 478 -24.15 -20.74 49.64
CA ARG A 478 -24.28 -19.37 49.09
C ARG A 478 -23.24 -19.05 48.03
N ARG A 479 -22.00 -19.56 48.17
CA ARG A 479 -20.96 -19.42 47.14
C ARG A 479 -21.30 -20.20 45.87
N LEU A 480 -21.93 -21.36 46.00
CA LEU A 480 -22.38 -22.16 44.86
C LEU A 480 -23.55 -21.47 44.14
N GLU A 481 -24.54 -20.97 44.87
CA GLU A 481 -25.65 -20.15 44.33
C GLU A 481 -25.11 -18.92 43.56
N GLN A 482 -24.12 -18.22 44.12
CA GLN A 482 -23.45 -17.10 43.45
C GLN A 482 -22.78 -17.54 42.13
N LEU A 483 -21.97 -18.60 42.16
CA LEU A 483 -21.31 -19.14 40.97
C LEU A 483 -22.31 -19.65 39.90
N GLU A 484 -23.48 -20.17 40.31
CA GLU A 484 -24.54 -20.53 39.38
C GLU A 484 -25.18 -19.30 38.72
N THR A 485 -25.39 -18.19 39.44
CA THR A 485 -25.87 -16.93 38.82
C THR A 485 -24.82 -16.28 37.93
N GLU A 486 -23.53 -16.31 38.31
CA GLU A 486 -22.43 -15.84 37.47
C GLU A 486 -22.32 -16.67 36.18
N LYS A 487 -22.44 -18.00 36.28
CA LYS A 487 -22.52 -18.89 35.12
C LYS A 487 -23.69 -18.55 34.21
N GLN A 488 -24.90 -18.36 34.74
CA GLN A 488 -26.08 -18.01 33.93
C GLN A 488 -25.91 -16.66 33.21
N ASN A 489 -25.28 -15.68 33.86
CA ASN A 489 -24.94 -14.39 33.23
C ASN A 489 -23.93 -14.57 32.10
N LEU A 490 -22.87 -15.37 32.30
CA LEU A 490 -21.88 -15.68 31.26
C LEU A 490 -22.47 -16.50 30.09
N GLU A 491 -23.42 -17.41 30.36
CA GLU A 491 -24.19 -18.12 29.33
C GLU A 491 -25.10 -17.15 28.55
N HIS A 492 -25.65 -16.11 29.20
CA HIS A 492 -26.39 -15.07 28.50
C HIS A 492 -25.47 -14.20 27.62
N GLU A 493 -24.35 -13.71 28.16
CA GLU A 493 -23.36 -12.87 27.46
C GLU A 493 -22.71 -13.59 26.28
N THR A 494 -22.34 -14.87 26.43
CA THR A 494 -21.86 -15.67 25.29
C THR A 494 -22.95 -15.82 24.22
N SER A 495 -24.22 -15.96 24.61
CA SER A 495 -25.34 -16.00 23.66
C SER A 495 -25.60 -14.66 22.94
N THR A 496 -25.24 -13.51 23.50
CA THR A 496 -25.37 -12.20 22.82
C THR A 496 -24.17 -11.95 21.92
N LEU A 497 -22.95 -12.16 22.43
CA LEU A 497 -21.71 -12.08 21.65
C LEU A 497 -21.72 -13.03 20.43
N GLU A 498 -22.35 -14.21 20.53
CA GLU A 498 -22.56 -15.08 19.37
C GLU A 498 -23.51 -14.49 18.33
N LYS A 499 -24.59 -13.80 18.74
CA LYS A 499 -25.52 -13.13 17.81
C LYS A 499 -24.83 -11.97 17.11
N ASP A 500 -24.05 -11.19 17.85
CA ASP A 500 -23.34 -10.02 17.34
C ASP A 500 -22.18 -10.44 16.41
N LYS A 501 -21.43 -11.48 16.76
CA LYS A 501 -20.49 -12.16 15.85
C LYS A 501 -21.18 -12.59 14.55
N ARG A 502 -22.34 -13.25 14.63
CA ARG A 502 -23.12 -13.68 13.44
C ARG A 502 -23.72 -12.51 12.64
N GLN A 503 -23.83 -11.31 13.22
CA GLN A 503 -24.18 -10.07 12.50
C GLN A 503 -22.95 -9.47 11.81
N LEU A 504 -21.87 -9.25 12.55
CA LEU A 504 -20.59 -8.76 12.04
C LEU A 504 -20.04 -9.66 10.93
N GLU A 505 -20.19 -10.98 11.01
CA GLU A 505 -19.82 -11.90 9.91
C GLU A 505 -20.63 -11.68 8.63
N LYS A 506 -21.90 -11.27 8.73
CA LYS A 506 -22.74 -10.96 7.55
C LYS A 506 -22.35 -9.61 6.95
N GLU A 507 -22.06 -8.62 7.79
CA GLU A 507 -21.59 -7.31 7.34
C GLU A 507 -20.20 -7.40 6.73
N ASN A 508 -19.30 -8.17 7.32
CA ASN A 508 -17.96 -8.41 6.77
C ASN A 508 -18.02 -9.15 5.42
N ARG A 509 -18.96 -10.08 5.22
CA ARG A 509 -19.24 -10.69 3.90
C ARG A 509 -19.76 -9.65 2.89
N ARG A 510 -20.69 -8.78 3.28
CA ARG A 510 -21.19 -7.68 2.42
C ARG A 510 -20.08 -6.70 2.03
N LEU A 511 -19.24 -6.32 2.99
CA LEU A 511 -18.11 -5.41 2.76
C LEU A 511 -17.02 -6.04 1.87
N ARG A 512 -16.77 -7.36 1.99
CA ARG A 512 -15.91 -8.09 1.04
C ARG A 512 -16.48 -8.10 -0.37
N GLN A 513 -17.76 -8.43 -0.54
CA GLN A 513 -18.43 -8.37 -1.85
C GLN A 513 -18.42 -6.95 -2.44
N GLN A 514 -18.58 -5.92 -1.61
CA GLN A 514 -18.47 -4.52 -2.02
C GLN A 514 -17.03 -4.15 -2.43
N ALA A 515 -16.02 -4.66 -1.73
CA ALA A 515 -14.61 -4.47 -2.08
C ALA A 515 -14.25 -5.20 -3.39
N GLU A 516 -14.64 -6.47 -3.55
CA GLU A 516 -14.47 -7.25 -4.79
C GLU A 516 -15.10 -6.53 -6.00
N ILE A 517 -16.30 -5.96 -5.82
CA ILE A 517 -16.95 -5.13 -6.84
C ILE A 517 -16.17 -3.82 -7.09
N GLN A 518 -15.62 -3.18 -6.06
CA GLN A 518 -14.82 -1.96 -6.22
C GLN A 518 -13.48 -2.24 -6.92
N GLU A 519 -12.81 -3.35 -6.61
CA GLU A 519 -11.59 -3.81 -7.27
C GLU A 519 -11.86 -4.07 -8.76
N ALA A 520 -12.90 -4.84 -9.10
CA ALA A 520 -13.28 -5.07 -10.51
C ALA A 520 -13.64 -3.77 -11.28
N ASN A 521 -14.26 -2.79 -10.60
CA ASN A 521 -14.51 -1.47 -11.17
C ASN A 521 -13.23 -0.64 -11.35
N LEU A 522 -12.25 -0.76 -10.44
CA LEU A 522 -10.94 -0.12 -10.57
C LEU A 522 -10.14 -0.76 -11.71
N ASP A 523 -10.14 -2.08 -11.86
CA ASP A 523 -9.48 -2.77 -12.97
C ASP A 523 -10.07 -2.38 -14.34
N SER A 524 -11.40 -2.28 -14.44
CA SER A 524 -12.07 -1.76 -15.64
C SER A 524 -11.61 -0.33 -15.98
N ARG A 525 -11.51 0.56 -14.97
CA ARG A 525 -10.97 1.92 -15.12
C ARG A 525 -9.49 1.92 -15.48
N ASN A 526 -8.67 1.04 -14.91
CA ASN A 526 -7.25 0.89 -15.21
C ASN A 526 -7.03 0.47 -16.67
N VAL A 527 -7.84 -0.48 -17.18
CA VAL A 527 -7.82 -0.90 -18.59
C VAL A 527 -8.22 0.26 -19.53
N CYS A 528 -9.24 1.04 -19.15
CA CYS A 528 -9.66 2.23 -19.89
C CYS A 528 -8.56 3.31 -19.91
N MET A 529 -7.99 3.67 -18.75
CA MET A 529 -6.88 4.61 -18.64
C MET A 529 -5.67 4.17 -19.46
N ALA A 530 -5.30 2.88 -19.39
CA ALA A 530 -4.22 2.33 -20.20
C ALA A 530 -4.50 2.39 -21.71
N SER A 531 -5.77 2.52 -22.14
CA SER A 531 -6.12 2.78 -23.55
C SER A 531 -5.98 4.25 -23.91
N LEU A 532 -6.54 5.14 -23.10
CA LEU A 532 -6.40 6.59 -23.26
C LEU A 532 -4.91 7.02 -23.26
N GLU A 533 -4.07 6.37 -22.44
CA GLU A 533 -2.61 6.58 -22.49
C GLU A 533 -1.96 6.04 -23.78
N ARG A 534 -2.47 4.96 -24.37
CA ARG A 534 -1.97 4.43 -25.66
C ARG A 534 -2.37 5.36 -26.79
N GLU A 535 -3.61 5.85 -26.79
CA GLU A 535 -4.13 6.83 -27.75
C GLU A 535 -3.40 8.17 -27.62
N MET A 536 -3.20 8.69 -26.40
CA MET A 536 -2.37 9.87 -26.15
C MET A 536 -0.92 9.69 -26.66
N ARG A 537 -0.33 8.51 -26.49
CA ARG A 537 1.02 8.19 -27.02
C ARG A 537 1.06 8.08 -28.55
N LEU A 538 -0.07 7.84 -29.23
CA LEU A 538 -0.17 7.91 -30.68
C LEU A 538 -0.33 9.37 -31.13
N LEU A 539 -1.25 10.13 -30.53
CA LEU A 539 -1.46 11.55 -30.82
C LEU A 539 -0.20 12.40 -30.59
N VAL A 540 0.62 12.08 -29.58
CA VAL A 540 1.93 12.72 -29.38
C VAL A 540 2.86 12.44 -30.55
N LYS A 541 2.97 11.19 -31.02
CA LYS A 541 3.82 10.85 -32.19
C LYS A 541 3.33 11.52 -33.48
N GLU A 542 2.03 11.63 -33.66
CA GLU A 542 1.43 12.35 -34.80
C GLU A 542 1.75 13.85 -34.71
N ALA A 543 1.64 14.47 -33.53
CA ALA A 543 2.04 15.86 -33.30
C ALA A 543 3.56 16.08 -33.51
N GLU A 544 4.41 15.12 -33.15
CA GLU A 544 5.85 15.17 -33.44
C GLU A 544 6.14 15.04 -34.94
N GLY A 545 5.44 14.15 -35.65
CA GLY A 545 5.52 14.05 -37.11
C GLY A 545 5.06 15.34 -37.82
N LEU A 546 4.02 16.01 -37.30
CA LEU A 546 3.55 17.32 -37.77
C LEU A 546 4.52 18.47 -37.43
N ARG A 547 5.26 18.38 -36.31
CA ARG A 547 6.39 19.27 -36.01
C ARG A 547 7.51 19.10 -37.04
N GLU A 548 7.89 17.86 -37.34
CA GLU A 548 8.93 17.55 -38.33
C GLU A 548 8.55 17.96 -39.76
N THR A 549 7.28 17.85 -40.17
CA THR A 549 6.85 18.40 -41.47
C THR A 549 6.89 19.93 -41.45
N SER A 550 6.45 20.57 -40.36
CA SER A 550 6.53 22.03 -40.20
C SER A 550 7.98 22.55 -40.25
N GLU A 551 8.93 21.84 -39.64
CA GLU A 551 10.36 22.19 -39.67
C GLU A 551 10.97 22.01 -41.06
N ARG A 552 10.60 20.97 -41.80
CA ARG A 552 10.99 20.78 -43.22
C ARG A 552 10.39 21.82 -44.16
N VAL A 553 9.14 22.25 -43.93
CA VAL A 553 8.56 23.39 -44.67
C VAL A 553 9.35 24.67 -44.36
N LYS A 554 9.67 24.92 -43.09
CA LYS A 554 10.48 26.08 -42.69
C LYS A 554 11.91 26.05 -43.25
N SER A 555 12.55 24.90 -43.47
CA SER A 555 13.85 24.85 -44.16
C SER A 555 13.69 25.21 -45.64
N LEU A 556 12.76 24.55 -46.35
CA LEU A 556 12.47 24.85 -47.76
C LEU A 556 12.07 26.32 -48.00
N GLU A 557 11.37 26.94 -47.06
CA GLU A 557 11.09 28.38 -47.08
C GLU A 557 12.34 29.25 -46.99
N ARG A 558 13.36 28.86 -46.20
CA ARG A 558 14.64 29.60 -46.12
C ARG A 558 15.41 29.41 -47.42
N ASP A 559 15.52 28.18 -47.89
CA ASP A 559 16.21 27.82 -49.13
C ASP A 559 15.61 28.60 -50.32
N ASN A 560 14.28 28.68 -50.41
CA ASN A 560 13.58 29.46 -51.42
C ASN A 560 13.85 30.98 -51.29
N ARG A 561 13.84 31.54 -50.07
CA ARG A 561 14.23 32.94 -49.84
C ARG A 561 15.69 33.21 -50.22
N GLU A 562 16.58 32.22 -50.10
CA GLU A 562 17.99 32.34 -50.49
C GLU A 562 18.18 32.21 -52.00
N LEU A 563 17.45 31.32 -52.67
CA LEU A 563 17.37 31.26 -54.14
C LEU A 563 16.81 32.57 -54.72
N ILE A 564 15.79 33.17 -54.10
CA ILE A 564 15.25 34.49 -54.50
C ILE A 564 16.31 35.60 -54.32
N LYS A 565 17.07 35.59 -53.22
CA LYS A 565 18.19 36.53 -53.04
C LYS A 565 19.28 36.33 -54.10
N GLN A 566 19.64 35.08 -54.40
CA GLN A 566 20.65 34.77 -55.41
C GLN A 566 20.20 35.22 -56.80
N ALA A 567 18.96 34.90 -57.20
CA ALA A 567 18.39 35.37 -58.46
C ALA A 567 18.34 36.92 -58.54
N ALA A 568 18.08 37.61 -57.43
CA ALA A 568 18.12 39.08 -57.37
C ALA A 568 19.55 39.66 -57.40
N ILE A 569 20.57 38.91 -56.95
CA ILE A 569 21.99 39.23 -57.13
C ILE A 569 22.38 39.01 -58.61
N ASP A 570 22.03 37.86 -59.19
CA ASP A 570 22.33 37.52 -60.57
C ASP A 570 21.64 38.46 -61.57
N GLN A 571 20.42 38.91 -61.27
CA GLN A 571 19.74 39.95 -62.06
C GLN A 571 20.48 41.30 -61.98
N LYS A 572 21.07 41.63 -60.83
CA LYS A 572 21.89 42.85 -60.66
C LYS A 572 23.24 42.75 -61.34
N THR A 573 23.94 41.62 -61.24
CA THR A 573 25.22 41.44 -61.96
C THR A 573 25.00 41.37 -63.47
N LEU A 574 23.90 40.80 -63.95
CA LEU A 574 23.50 40.89 -65.36
C LEU A 574 23.12 42.33 -65.76
N ALA A 575 22.62 43.17 -64.86
CA ALA A 575 22.39 44.58 -65.12
C ALA A 575 23.72 45.37 -65.18
N THR A 576 24.61 45.21 -64.19
CA THR A 576 25.91 45.89 -64.21
C THR A 576 26.78 45.43 -65.37
N LEU A 577 26.79 44.13 -65.72
CA LEU A 577 27.50 43.64 -66.92
C LEU A 577 26.90 44.17 -68.24
N ARG A 578 25.60 44.49 -68.29
CA ARG A 578 24.98 45.17 -69.44
C ARG A 578 25.37 46.65 -69.49
N GLU A 579 25.37 47.33 -68.34
CA GLU A 579 25.82 48.72 -68.22
C GLU A 579 27.31 48.86 -68.54
N GLU A 580 28.16 47.94 -68.04
CA GLU A 580 29.58 47.83 -68.36
C GLU A 580 29.79 47.56 -69.84
N LEU A 581 29.10 46.58 -70.45
CA LEU A 581 29.17 46.30 -71.88
C LEU A 581 28.72 47.50 -72.73
N VAL A 582 27.69 48.24 -72.31
CA VAL A 582 27.28 49.49 -72.97
C VAL A 582 28.33 50.58 -72.76
N SER A 583 28.93 50.69 -71.57
CA SER A 583 30.00 51.66 -71.28
C SER A 583 31.28 51.34 -72.05
N GLU A 584 31.63 50.07 -72.25
CA GLU A 584 32.78 49.65 -73.05
C GLU A 584 32.50 49.76 -74.53
N LYS A 585 31.26 49.57 -74.99
CA LYS A 585 30.86 49.93 -76.37
C LYS A 585 30.91 51.44 -76.60
N LEU A 586 30.45 52.25 -75.65
CA LEU A 586 30.55 53.70 -75.71
C LEU A 586 32.00 54.18 -75.60
N LYS A 587 32.83 53.57 -74.75
CA LYS A 587 34.28 53.83 -74.70
C LYS A 587 34.95 53.40 -75.98
N THR A 588 34.64 52.23 -76.52
CA THR A 588 35.23 51.75 -77.80
C THR A 588 34.81 52.68 -78.92
N GLN A 589 33.54 53.08 -79.02
CA GLN A 589 33.09 54.12 -79.96
C GLN A 589 33.75 55.48 -79.70
N GLN A 590 34.01 55.85 -78.44
CA GLN A 590 34.83 57.02 -78.10
C GLN A 590 36.30 56.83 -78.47
N ARG A 591 36.87 55.61 -78.41
CA ARG A 591 38.24 55.27 -78.84
C ARG A 591 38.34 55.25 -80.35
N ASP A 592 37.29 54.84 -81.06
CA ASP A 592 37.18 54.85 -82.51
C ASP A 592 37.01 56.29 -83.00
N ASN A 593 36.11 57.08 -82.39
CA ASN A 593 36.01 58.52 -82.61
C ASN A 593 37.33 59.23 -82.23
N GLU A 594 37.96 58.88 -81.11
CA GLU A 594 39.29 59.38 -80.71
C GLU A 594 40.31 59.00 -81.77
N LEU A 595 40.30 57.79 -82.32
CA LEU A 595 41.21 57.33 -83.37
C LEU A 595 40.90 57.95 -84.74
N GLU A 596 39.66 58.35 -85.04
CA GLU A 596 39.35 59.20 -86.19
C GLU A 596 39.90 60.61 -85.94
N THR A 597 39.63 61.20 -84.78
CA THR A 597 40.18 62.52 -84.40
C THR A 597 41.68 62.49 -84.12
N LEU A 598 42.32 61.34 -83.91
CA LEU A 598 43.77 61.14 -83.72
C LEU A 598 44.45 60.60 -84.98
N SER A 599 43.72 60.04 -85.93
CA SER A 599 44.20 59.94 -87.31
C SER A 599 44.25 61.35 -87.89
N HIS A 600 43.17 62.13 -87.70
CA HIS A 600 43.12 63.53 -88.08
C HIS A 600 44.01 64.44 -87.20
N GLU A 601 44.17 64.18 -85.91
CA GLU A 601 45.16 64.89 -85.08
C GLU A 601 46.57 64.34 -85.25
N LEU A 602 46.82 63.18 -85.85
CA LEU A 602 48.16 62.81 -86.31
C LEU A 602 48.46 63.38 -87.69
N GLU A 603 47.48 63.60 -88.57
CA GLU A 603 47.63 64.59 -89.66
C GLU A 603 47.99 65.96 -89.06
N MET A 604 47.19 66.46 -88.11
CA MET A 604 47.37 67.78 -87.53
C MET A 604 48.50 67.88 -86.49
N LYS A 605 49.13 66.79 -86.02
CA LYS A 605 50.30 66.80 -85.11
C LYS A 605 51.58 66.30 -85.76
N VAL A 606 51.53 65.59 -86.89
CA VAL A 606 52.61 65.70 -87.89
C VAL A 606 52.76 67.16 -88.34
N LEU A 607 51.68 67.95 -88.31
CA LEU A 607 51.70 69.41 -88.49
C LEU A 607 51.98 70.25 -87.22
N ASN A 608 52.01 69.69 -86.00
CA ASN A 608 52.12 70.46 -84.73
C ASN A 608 52.93 69.76 -83.61
N GLN A 609 54.00 69.02 -83.92
CA GLN A 609 54.81 68.29 -82.93
C GLN A 609 55.80 69.19 -82.14
N GLU A 610 55.33 70.32 -81.57
CA GLU A 610 56.26 71.35 -81.05
C GLU A 610 56.43 71.47 -79.50
N ASN A 611 55.41 71.44 -78.59
CA ASN A 611 55.62 71.94 -77.19
C ASN A 611 54.82 71.32 -75.97
N ALA A 612 55.57 70.96 -74.88
CA ALA A 612 55.33 71.13 -73.40
C ALA A 612 54.34 70.27 -72.50
N ARG A 613 54.35 70.47 -71.15
CA ARG A 613 53.86 69.58 -70.00
C ARG A 613 53.58 70.29 -68.59
N LEU A 614 53.09 69.54 -67.54
CA LEU A 614 53.12 69.73 -66.01
C LEU A 614 51.94 70.49 -65.28
N GLU A 615 51.57 70.47 -63.95
CA GLU A 615 51.77 69.66 -62.66
C GLU A 615 50.80 70.09 -61.46
N ALA A 616 50.58 69.33 -60.34
CA ALA A 616 49.71 69.72 -59.14
C ALA A 616 49.70 68.89 -57.78
N ALA A 617 49.47 69.50 -56.57
CA ALA A 617 49.01 68.86 -55.27
C ALA A 617 48.70 69.82 -54.05
N ASP A 618 47.66 69.56 -53.18
CA ASP A 618 47.44 70.16 -51.80
C ASP A 618 46.30 69.45 -50.97
N SER A 619 46.39 69.32 -49.61
CA SER A 619 45.27 68.82 -48.74
C SER A 619 45.38 68.85 -47.18
N ARG A 620 46.47 69.32 -46.52
CA ARG A 620 46.82 68.87 -45.13
C ARG A 620 46.16 69.58 -43.91
N VAL A 621 45.40 70.67 -44.09
CA VAL A 621 45.14 71.64 -42.99
C VAL A 621 44.06 71.25 -41.94
N LYS A 622 43.01 70.50 -42.32
CA LYS A 622 41.70 70.47 -41.61
C LYS A 622 41.61 69.75 -40.24
N ILE A 623 42.69 69.21 -39.68
CA ILE A 623 42.59 68.27 -38.54
C ILE A 623 42.79 68.96 -37.17
N LEU A 624 43.49 70.08 -37.10
CA LEU A 624 43.97 70.65 -35.82
C LEU A 624 42.96 71.52 -35.05
N GLU A 625 41.79 71.81 -35.62
CA GLU A 625 40.83 72.78 -35.05
C GLU A 625 39.89 72.17 -34.00
N SER A 626 39.60 70.86 -34.09
CA SER A 626 38.52 70.22 -33.33
C SER A 626 38.85 69.84 -31.88
N GLU A 627 40.12 69.63 -31.54
CA GLU A 627 40.50 69.18 -30.19
C GLU A 627 40.40 70.30 -29.13
N LEU A 628 40.64 71.55 -29.55
CA LEU A 628 40.76 72.72 -28.67
C LEU A 628 39.47 73.04 -27.90
N GLU A 629 38.31 72.93 -28.54
CA GLU A 629 37.00 73.28 -27.95
C GLU A 629 36.63 72.39 -26.75
N SER A 630 37.04 71.11 -26.80
CA SER A 630 36.65 70.10 -25.82
C SER A 630 37.19 70.37 -24.40
N SER A 631 38.35 71.03 -24.32
CA SER A 631 39.07 71.28 -23.06
C SER A 631 38.51 72.45 -22.27
N LEU A 632 38.08 73.51 -22.97
CA LEU A 632 37.54 74.74 -22.37
C LEU A 632 36.31 74.48 -21.49
N LYS A 633 35.40 73.62 -21.96
CA LYS A 633 34.06 73.43 -21.36
C LYS A 633 34.10 72.84 -19.94
N LYS A 634 35.10 72.04 -19.60
CA LYS A 634 35.25 71.41 -18.26
C LYS A 634 35.82 72.37 -17.20
N SER A 635 36.50 73.43 -17.61
CA SER A 635 37.16 74.40 -16.73
C SER A 635 36.18 75.41 -16.10
N LEU A 636 35.03 75.64 -16.75
CA LEU A 636 33.96 76.53 -16.26
C LEU A 636 33.21 75.93 -15.07
N GLN A 637 32.63 74.73 -15.22
CA GLN A 637 31.77 74.10 -14.21
C GLN A 637 32.37 74.09 -12.79
N ILE A 638 33.66 73.76 -12.67
CA ILE A 638 34.38 73.65 -11.40
C ILE A 638 34.52 75.01 -10.67
N LYS A 639 34.35 76.13 -11.37
CA LYS A 639 34.35 77.47 -10.76
C LYS A 639 32.98 77.85 -10.21
N ASP A 640 31.90 77.49 -10.90
CA ASP A 640 30.53 77.87 -10.51
C ASP A 640 30.15 77.22 -9.18
N ASP A 641 30.39 75.92 -9.03
CA ASP A 641 30.19 75.17 -7.77
C ASP A 641 30.97 75.79 -6.58
N LYS A 642 32.11 76.43 -6.88
CA LYS A 642 33.00 77.04 -5.89
C LYS A 642 32.63 78.49 -5.54
N MET A 643 31.84 79.17 -6.38
CA MET A 643 31.27 80.48 -6.05
C MET A 643 30.10 80.32 -5.06
N ALA A 644 29.16 79.41 -5.35
CA ALA A 644 28.00 79.16 -4.48
C ALA A 644 28.39 78.81 -3.02
N ALA A 645 29.44 78.01 -2.83
CA ALA A 645 29.95 77.65 -1.51
C ALA A 645 30.61 78.81 -0.73
N LEU A 646 31.03 79.88 -1.41
CA LEU A 646 31.57 81.09 -0.79
C LEU A 646 30.47 82.11 -0.46
N GLU A 647 29.45 82.22 -1.32
CA GLU A 647 28.30 83.11 -1.11
C GLU A 647 27.49 82.74 0.14
N ALA A 648 27.27 81.45 0.40
CA ALA A 648 26.58 80.97 1.61
C ALA A 648 27.30 81.43 2.90
N ARG A 649 28.62 81.22 3.00
CA ARG A 649 29.43 81.62 4.17
C ARG A 649 29.54 83.14 4.33
N LEU A 650 29.42 83.89 3.23
CA LEU A 650 29.35 85.35 3.28
C LEU A 650 28.01 85.83 3.87
N GLN A 651 26.88 85.18 3.54
CA GLN A 651 25.59 85.52 4.12
C GLN A 651 25.53 85.24 5.63
N GLU A 652 26.01 84.08 6.10
CA GLU A 652 26.09 83.75 7.54
C GLU A 652 26.93 84.79 8.32
N SER A 653 28.10 85.17 7.76
CA SER A 653 28.96 86.21 8.33
C SER A 653 28.27 87.59 8.37
N SER A 654 27.48 87.92 7.34
CA SER A 654 26.72 89.18 7.28
C SER A 654 25.60 89.24 8.33
N PHE A 655 24.90 88.13 8.57
CA PHE A 655 23.83 88.03 9.56
C PHE A 655 24.36 88.21 10.98
N LEU A 656 25.43 87.49 11.34
CA LEU A 656 26.05 87.57 12.66
C LEU A 656 26.61 88.98 12.96
N ASN A 657 27.17 89.66 11.95
CA ASN A 657 27.60 91.05 12.08
C ASN A 657 26.42 92.03 12.24
N GLN A 658 25.29 91.81 11.57
CA GLN A 658 24.10 92.64 11.78
C GLN A 658 23.55 92.50 13.21
N GLN A 659 23.56 91.30 13.78
CA GLN A 659 23.10 91.05 15.15
C GLN A 659 23.96 91.79 16.19
N ILE A 660 25.30 91.66 16.10
CA ILE A 660 26.24 92.35 17.00
C ILE A 660 26.15 93.88 16.85
N LEU A 661 25.90 94.39 15.63
CA LEU A 661 25.69 95.83 15.39
C LEU A 661 24.33 96.35 15.89
N GLN A 662 23.32 95.49 16.08
CA GLN A 662 22.05 95.87 16.71
C GLN A 662 22.19 95.95 18.24
N GLU A 663 22.86 94.97 18.85
CA GLU A 663 23.13 94.96 20.30
C GLU A 663 24.04 96.13 20.74
N LEU A 664 25.03 96.51 19.91
CA LEU A 664 25.86 97.70 20.17
C LEU A 664 25.10 99.03 19.99
N LYS A 665 23.91 99.02 19.39
CA LYS A 665 23.08 100.21 19.10
C LYS A 665 22.05 100.48 20.20
N THR A 666 21.47 99.44 20.80
CA THR A 666 20.51 99.57 21.91
C THR A 666 21.18 100.10 23.18
N VAL A 667 22.36 99.58 23.54
CA VAL A 667 23.12 99.99 24.74
C VAL A 667 23.68 101.42 24.63
N LYS A 668 23.86 101.96 23.42
CA LYS A 668 24.32 103.35 23.22
C LYS A 668 23.19 104.40 23.27
N LEU A 669 21.93 103.98 23.15
CA LEU A 669 20.77 104.89 23.22
C LEU A 669 20.27 105.07 24.67
N SER A 670 20.35 104.04 25.52
CA SER A 670 19.89 104.09 26.91
C SER A 670 20.74 104.97 27.84
N HIS A 671 22.01 105.23 27.51
CA HIS A 671 22.93 106.02 28.34
C HIS A 671 23.09 107.49 27.90
N LYS A 672 22.51 107.89 26.76
CA LYS A 672 22.52 109.29 26.25
C LYS A 672 21.13 109.95 26.22
N ALA A 673 20.16 109.34 26.89
CA ALA A 673 18.90 109.97 27.30
C ALA A 673 19.00 110.65 28.68
N LEU A 674 20.23 110.94 29.14
CA LEU A 674 20.49 111.90 30.21
C LEU A 674 20.49 113.32 29.64
N GLN A 675 19.95 114.27 30.41
CA GLN A 675 20.20 115.72 30.35
C GLN A 675 19.53 116.52 29.20
N GLN A 676 19.18 117.77 29.54
CA GLN A 676 18.87 118.91 28.66
C GLN A 676 17.54 118.94 27.88
N TRP A 677 16.59 118.05 28.16
CA TRP A 677 15.17 118.26 27.81
C TRP A 677 14.30 118.03 29.08
N GLN A 678 13.48 118.99 29.54
CA GLN A 678 13.22 120.33 29.01
C GLN A 678 12.55 121.23 30.09
N GLU A 679 12.98 122.50 30.20
CA GLU A 679 12.35 123.65 30.94
C GLU A 679 11.98 123.46 32.45
N GLU A 680 12.21 124.38 33.39
CA GLU A 680 12.59 125.81 33.37
C GLU A 680 11.69 126.75 32.54
N GLU A 681 10.47 127.03 33.00
CA GLU A 681 9.77 128.28 32.64
C GLU A 681 8.75 128.76 33.71
N ARG A 682 9.25 129.54 34.71
CA ARG A 682 8.51 130.55 35.53
C ARG A 682 7.45 129.99 36.52
N THR A 683 7.13 130.65 37.64
CA THR A 683 7.25 132.06 38.07
C THR A 683 7.82 132.18 39.52
N ALA A 684 8.03 133.36 40.11
CA ALA A 684 8.72 134.60 39.71
C ALA A 684 8.71 135.59 40.92
N SER A 685 9.84 136.26 41.19
CA SER A 685 9.97 137.43 42.11
C SER A 685 9.73 137.22 43.63
N GLY A 686 10.48 137.83 44.58
CA GLY A 686 11.76 138.57 44.49
C GLY A 686 11.93 139.68 45.55
N SER A 687 13.10 139.79 46.23
CA SER A 687 13.71 141.00 46.87
C SER A 687 14.93 140.65 47.77
N SER A 688 15.58 141.64 48.41
CA SER A 688 17.01 141.64 48.86
C SER A 688 17.27 142.77 49.92
N PRO A 689 18.48 143.08 50.46
CA PRO A 689 19.43 142.31 51.31
C PRO A 689 20.00 143.04 52.59
N LEU A 690 20.87 142.35 53.36
CA LEU A 690 22.07 142.84 54.13
C LEU A 690 22.03 143.41 55.61
N ALA A 691 23.09 143.06 56.39
CA ALA A 691 23.80 143.79 57.50
C ALA A 691 23.32 143.94 59.00
N GLN A 692 23.91 143.12 59.90
CA GLN A 692 24.61 143.34 61.22
C GLN A 692 24.28 144.44 62.32
N THR A 693 24.18 144.00 63.61
CA THR A 693 24.59 144.64 64.94
C THR A 693 23.64 145.55 65.83
N ASN A 694 24.12 146.18 66.95
CA ASN A 694 23.38 146.25 68.27
C ASN A 694 23.65 147.46 69.30
N LYS A 695 22.60 148.21 69.76
CA LYS A 695 22.25 148.94 71.08
C LYS A 695 23.01 150.12 71.88
N ALA A 696 22.23 151.19 72.28
CA ALA A 696 22.05 151.93 73.61
C ALA A 696 22.80 153.25 74.15
N MET A 697 22.08 154.26 74.78
CA MET A 697 22.27 154.97 76.14
C MET A 697 21.47 156.35 76.42
N LYS A 698 21.81 157.24 77.42
CA LYS A 698 20.95 158.21 78.23
C LYS A 698 21.61 159.50 78.91
N GLU A 699 20.81 160.43 79.55
CA GLU A 699 21.19 161.70 80.29
C GLU A 699 20.33 162.11 81.58
N TRP A 700 20.55 163.28 82.27
CA TRP A 700 19.95 163.79 83.59
C TRP A 700 20.22 165.32 83.95
N LEU A 701 19.46 166.06 84.85
CA LEU A 701 19.88 167.27 85.73
C LEU A 701 18.79 168.25 86.43
N ARG A 702 19.03 168.70 87.72
CA ARG A 702 18.67 169.96 88.54
C ARG A 702 17.36 170.25 89.38
N GLU A 703 17.47 171.21 90.37
CA GLU A 703 16.55 171.63 91.49
C GLU A 703 16.99 173.00 92.19
N SER A 704 16.19 173.68 93.08
CA SER A 704 16.57 174.46 94.35
C SER A 704 15.48 175.44 94.98
N GLN A 705 15.79 176.25 96.03
CA GLN A 705 14.91 177.06 96.97
C GLN A 705 15.50 178.48 97.35
N GLU A 706 15.28 179.29 98.44
CA GLU A 706 14.58 179.29 99.79
C GLU A 706 14.53 180.74 100.45
N ALA A 707 13.88 180.93 101.63
CA ALA A 707 14.24 181.74 102.85
C ALA A 707 13.69 183.20 103.11
N THR A 708 13.50 183.79 104.32
CA THR A 708 13.27 183.41 105.79
C THR A 708 13.02 184.69 106.69
N ARG A 709 12.55 184.53 107.98
CA ARG A 709 12.73 185.38 109.24
C ARG A 709 11.52 186.14 109.90
N GLU A 710 11.62 186.42 111.23
CA GLU A 710 10.64 187.09 112.16
C GLU A 710 11.36 187.75 113.39
N LEU A 711 10.75 188.70 114.16
CA LEU A 711 11.37 189.56 115.19
C LEU A 711 10.65 189.79 116.59
N LEU A 712 9.36 190.16 116.70
CA LEU A 712 8.83 191.10 117.73
C LEU A 712 7.96 190.48 118.86
N ARG A 713 8.33 190.58 120.16
CA ARG A 713 8.07 189.46 121.12
C ARG A 713 7.74 189.64 122.64
N LEU A 714 7.83 190.80 123.30
CA LEU A 714 8.01 190.81 124.79
C LEU A 714 6.84 191.26 125.70
N LYS A 715 5.69 191.70 125.20
CA LYS A 715 4.50 191.92 126.07
C LYS A 715 3.56 190.71 126.09
N ASP A 716 3.63 189.87 125.08
CA ASP A 716 2.84 188.66 124.90
C ASP A 716 3.17 187.60 125.97
N ARG A 717 4.40 187.62 126.49
CA ARG A 717 5.08 186.49 127.14
C ARG A 717 4.46 185.90 128.41
N LEU A 718 3.44 186.52 129.01
CA LEU A 718 2.65 185.88 130.08
C LEU A 718 1.40 185.18 129.53
N ILE A 719 0.69 185.83 128.61
CA ILE A 719 -0.46 185.26 127.88
C ILE A 719 0.00 184.13 126.93
N GLU A 720 1.23 184.24 126.43
CA GLU A 720 1.94 183.23 125.65
C GLU A 720 2.23 181.96 126.47
N VAL A 721 2.55 182.06 127.77
CA VAL A 721 2.75 180.88 128.63
C VAL A 721 1.44 180.12 128.87
N GLU A 722 0.34 180.84 129.12
CA GLU A 722 -0.99 180.21 129.28
C GLU A 722 -1.49 179.58 127.97
N ARG A 723 -1.18 180.18 126.81
CA ARG A 723 -1.50 179.61 125.50
C ARG A 723 -0.61 178.43 125.11
N ASN A 724 0.70 178.50 125.37
CA ASN A 724 1.65 177.45 125.01
C ASN A 724 1.38 176.14 125.78
N ASN A 725 0.86 176.21 127.00
CA ASN A 725 0.47 175.00 127.73
C ASN A 725 -0.72 174.28 127.04
N ALA A 726 -1.67 175.05 126.49
CA ALA A 726 -2.83 174.50 125.78
C ALA A 726 -2.48 173.95 124.38
N THR A 727 -1.53 174.54 123.65
CA THR A 727 -1.10 174.02 122.34
C THR A 727 -0.31 172.72 122.47
N LEU A 728 0.59 172.61 123.45
CA LEU A 728 1.40 171.40 123.67
C LEU A 728 0.54 170.16 124.00
N GLU A 729 -0.58 170.32 124.72
CA GLU A 729 -1.50 169.20 124.96
C GLU A 729 -2.26 168.76 123.70
N ALA A 730 -2.55 169.67 122.76
CA ALA A 730 -3.15 169.34 121.47
C ALA A 730 -2.16 168.61 120.54
N GLU A 731 -0.89 169.07 120.49
CA GLU A 731 0.18 168.41 119.73
C GLU A 731 0.45 166.99 120.23
N ARG A 732 0.45 166.77 121.56
CA ARG A 732 0.57 165.44 122.17
C ARG A 732 -0.53 164.49 121.71
N GLN A 733 -1.77 164.96 121.62
CA GLN A 733 -2.90 164.16 121.15
C GLN A 733 -2.79 163.84 119.64
N ALA A 734 -2.38 164.81 118.82
CA ALA A 734 -2.20 164.61 117.38
C ALA A 734 -1.12 163.54 117.08
N ALA A 735 0.03 163.59 117.75
CA ALA A 735 1.09 162.59 117.61
C ALA A 735 0.61 161.18 118.03
N GLN A 736 -0.20 161.08 119.09
CA GLN A 736 -0.72 159.80 119.57
C GLN A 736 -1.76 159.16 118.63
N VAL A 737 -2.44 159.96 117.80
CA VAL A 737 -3.30 159.45 116.71
C VAL A 737 -2.46 158.95 115.53
N GLN A 738 -1.41 159.68 115.14
CA GLN A 738 -0.52 159.24 114.05
C GLN A 738 0.16 157.90 114.35
N LEU A 739 0.58 157.68 115.60
CA LEU A 739 1.23 156.43 116.01
C LEU A 739 0.26 155.23 115.87
N LYS A 740 -1.00 155.36 116.31
CA LYS A 740 -2.04 154.35 116.11
C LYS A 740 -2.38 154.09 114.64
N GLN A 741 -2.32 155.13 113.81
CA GLN A 741 -2.51 154.98 112.36
C GLN A 741 -1.42 154.07 111.77
N LEU A 742 -0.15 154.30 112.15
CA LEU A 742 0.99 153.48 111.72
C LEU A 742 0.95 152.04 112.26
N GLU A 743 0.52 151.85 113.52
CA GLU A 743 0.28 150.51 114.10
C GLU A 743 -0.75 149.74 113.24
N SER A 744 -1.90 150.34 112.95
CA SER A 744 -2.94 149.70 112.12
C SER A 744 -2.48 149.41 110.67
N GLN A 745 -1.60 150.24 110.12
CA GLN A 745 -0.99 150.00 108.80
C GLN A 745 0.00 148.82 108.86
N SER A 746 0.84 148.75 109.90
CA SER A 746 1.75 147.63 110.14
C SER A 746 1.00 146.31 110.29
N ASP A 747 -0.08 146.28 111.09
CA ASP A 747 -0.92 145.08 111.25
C ASP A 747 -1.57 144.65 109.94
N SER A 748 -2.04 145.60 109.12
CA SER A 748 -2.62 145.30 107.80
C SER A 748 -1.58 144.70 106.83
N GLN A 749 -0.35 145.20 106.83
CA GLN A 749 0.75 144.66 106.02
C GLN A 749 1.19 143.29 106.53
N GLN A 750 1.26 143.09 107.85
CA GLN A 750 1.60 141.80 108.45
C GLN A 750 0.55 140.72 108.15
N ALA A 751 -0.74 141.07 108.17
CA ALA A 751 -1.82 140.19 107.74
C ALA A 751 -1.71 139.83 106.24
N GLN A 752 -1.34 140.80 105.40
CA GLN A 752 -1.13 140.57 103.96
C GLN A 752 0.09 139.67 103.68
N ILE A 753 1.19 139.84 104.43
CA ILE A 753 2.37 138.96 104.37
C ILE A 753 1.99 137.53 104.77
N LEU A 754 1.23 137.34 105.85
CA LEU A 754 0.75 136.01 106.28
C LEU A 754 -0.20 135.36 105.26
N ALA A 755 -1.03 136.15 104.57
CA ALA A 755 -1.87 135.66 103.48
C ALA A 755 -1.04 135.20 102.28
N LEU A 756 -0.04 135.99 101.86
CA LEU A 756 0.89 135.63 100.78
C LEU A 756 1.76 134.42 101.13
N GLN A 757 2.20 134.28 102.39
CA GLN A 757 2.91 133.08 102.86
C GLN A 757 2.05 131.82 102.80
N ARG A 758 0.76 131.91 103.17
CA ARG A 758 -0.20 130.79 103.01
C ARG A 758 -0.45 130.45 101.54
N GLN A 759 -0.52 131.45 100.66
CA GLN A 759 -0.65 131.24 99.21
C GLN A 759 0.61 130.62 98.60
N ALA A 760 1.80 131.03 99.05
CA ALA A 760 3.06 130.40 98.65
C ALA A 760 3.14 128.94 99.12
N ALA A 761 2.71 128.65 100.36
CA ALA A 761 2.65 127.30 100.89
C ALA A 761 1.68 126.40 100.09
N SER A 762 0.46 126.85 99.79
CA SER A 762 -0.49 126.03 99.02
C SER A 762 -0.09 125.85 97.54
N LEU A 763 0.61 126.84 96.95
CA LEU A 763 1.24 126.67 95.63
C LEU A 763 2.42 125.69 95.68
N GLN A 764 3.19 125.66 96.78
CA GLN A 764 4.27 124.69 96.99
C GLN A 764 3.71 123.27 97.19
N GLU A 765 2.67 123.10 98.00
CA GLU A 765 1.94 121.84 98.16
C GLU A 765 1.40 121.33 96.81
N SER A 766 0.71 122.20 96.05
CA SER A 766 0.21 121.90 94.71
C SER A 766 1.32 121.47 93.74
N ASN A 767 2.47 122.16 93.76
CA ASN A 767 3.63 121.78 92.95
C ASN A 767 4.20 120.41 93.38
N THR A 768 4.29 120.11 94.68
CA THR A 768 4.71 118.78 95.14
C THR A 768 3.72 117.68 94.75
N ALA A 769 2.41 117.96 94.77
CA ALA A 769 1.37 117.01 94.33
C ALA A 769 1.48 116.71 92.82
N LEU A 770 1.71 117.74 91.99
CA LEU A 770 1.97 117.59 90.56
C LEU A 770 3.28 116.83 90.29
N GLN A 771 4.33 117.05 91.07
CA GLN A 771 5.59 116.29 90.97
C GLN A 771 5.39 114.81 91.33
N THR A 772 4.64 114.50 92.40
CA THR A 772 4.32 113.09 92.73
C THR A 772 3.43 112.43 91.69
N HIS A 773 2.45 113.15 91.12
CA HIS A 773 1.61 112.59 90.06
C HIS A 773 2.42 112.33 88.78
N ASN A 774 3.33 113.23 88.40
CA ASN A 774 4.24 113.04 87.27
C ASN A 774 5.21 111.87 87.52
N ALA A 775 5.72 111.70 88.74
CA ALA A 775 6.52 110.53 89.12
C ALA A 775 5.72 109.22 89.02
N ASN A 776 4.45 109.20 89.43
CA ASN A 776 3.57 108.04 89.28
C ASN A 776 3.31 107.72 87.80
N LEU A 777 3.00 108.73 86.96
CA LEU A 777 2.84 108.56 85.51
C LEU A 777 4.13 108.07 84.83
N GLN A 778 5.30 108.51 85.29
CA GLN A 778 6.60 108.02 84.83
C GLN A 778 6.80 106.53 85.20
N VAL A 779 6.39 106.11 86.40
CA VAL A 779 6.39 104.71 86.82
C VAL A 779 5.40 103.89 85.99
N GLU A 780 4.15 104.32 85.84
CA GLU A 780 3.13 103.66 85.01
C GLU A 780 3.59 103.52 83.55
N LYS A 781 4.19 104.56 82.98
CA LYS A 781 4.79 104.50 81.64
C LYS A 781 5.93 103.48 81.57
N SER A 782 6.75 103.35 82.62
CA SER A 782 7.83 102.36 82.66
C SER A 782 7.29 100.92 82.81
N THR A 783 6.26 100.70 83.62
CA THR A 783 5.64 99.38 83.79
C THR A 783 4.90 98.96 82.52
N LEU A 784 4.10 99.84 81.91
CA LEU A 784 3.46 99.61 80.61
C LEU A 784 4.48 99.34 79.49
N ASN A 785 5.60 100.06 79.46
CA ASN A 785 6.69 99.75 78.52
C ASN A 785 7.31 98.37 78.78
N SER A 786 7.50 97.97 80.05
CA SER A 786 8.00 96.63 80.37
C SER A 786 7.01 95.51 80.04
N GLN A 787 5.71 95.75 80.21
CA GLN A 787 4.63 94.82 79.83
C GLN A 787 4.53 94.72 78.31
N SER A 788 4.63 95.84 77.58
CA SER A 788 4.69 95.87 76.12
C SER A 788 5.91 95.11 75.58
N ALA A 789 7.10 95.33 76.16
CA ALA A 789 8.30 94.57 75.80
C ALA A 789 8.17 93.07 76.08
N SER A 790 7.53 92.69 77.20
CA SER A 790 7.24 91.29 77.55
C SER A 790 6.25 90.65 76.57
N LEU A 791 5.17 91.34 76.22
CA LEU A 791 4.19 90.88 75.22
C LEU A 791 4.79 90.79 73.80
N MET A 792 5.69 91.71 73.44
CA MET A 792 6.45 91.64 72.17
C MET A 792 7.40 90.44 72.16
N ALA A 793 8.09 90.16 73.27
CA ALA A 793 8.94 88.96 73.41
C ALA A 793 8.13 87.66 73.36
N GLN A 794 6.94 87.63 73.99
CA GLN A 794 6.01 86.50 73.91
C GLN A 794 5.48 86.30 72.49
N ASN A 795 5.06 87.37 71.79
CA ASN A 795 4.65 87.28 70.39
C ASN A 795 5.78 86.80 69.47
N ALA A 796 7.00 87.29 69.65
CA ALA A 796 8.16 86.83 68.89
C ALA A 796 8.46 85.34 69.15
N HIS A 797 8.33 84.88 70.41
CA HIS A 797 8.50 83.48 70.76
C HIS A 797 7.40 82.60 70.16
N VAL A 798 6.13 83.03 70.19
CA VAL A 798 5.00 82.34 69.55
C VAL A 798 5.18 82.29 68.02
N GLN A 799 5.62 83.37 67.38
CA GLN A 799 5.94 83.39 65.95
C GLN A 799 7.08 82.42 65.60
N GLN A 800 8.09 82.30 66.46
CA GLN A 800 9.19 81.34 66.26
C GLN A 800 8.76 79.88 66.52
N GLN A 801 7.84 79.64 67.45
CA GLN A 801 7.21 78.32 67.62
C GLN A 801 6.32 77.97 66.42
N GLN A 802 5.55 78.94 65.90
CA GLN A 802 4.71 78.77 64.72
C GLN A 802 5.55 78.42 63.49
N SER A 803 6.59 79.19 63.16
CA SER A 803 7.45 78.87 62.01
C SER A 803 8.23 77.57 62.18
N GLY A 804 8.58 77.19 63.41
CA GLY A 804 9.10 75.86 63.73
C GLY A 804 8.10 74.76 63.36
N ILE A 805 6.90 74.80 63.92
CA ILE A 805 5.83 73.82 63.67
C ILE A 805 5.40 73.80 62.19
N GLU A 806 5.42 74.94 61.50
CA GLU A 806 5.18 75.01 60.06
C GLU A 806 6.29 74.33 59.26
N SER A 807 7.56 74.49 59.65
CA SER A 807 8.66 73.76 59.00
C SER A 807 8.62 72.25 59.27
N GLU A 808 8.27 71.83 60.49
CA GLU A 808 8.06 70.41 60.83
C GLU A 808 6.88 69.81 60.05
N ARG A 809 5.77 70.55 59.93
CA ARG A 809 4.62 70.18 59.10
C ARG A 809 5.04 70.00 57.64
N ASP A 810 5.78 70.95 57.08
CA ASP A 810 6.13 70.93 55.66
C ASP A 810 7.17 69.85 55.34
N SER A 811 8.10 69.55 56.24
CA SER A 811 8.95 68.36 56.16
C SER A 811 8.14 67.06 56.22
N ALA A 812 7.20 66.93 57.16
CA ALA A 812 6.34 65.75 57.25
C ALA A 812 5.38 65.59 56.05
N VAL A 813 5.00 66.70 55.39
CA VAL A 813 4.25 66.67 54.12
C VAL A 813 5.14 66.18 52.97
N GLN A 814 6.40 66.64 52.90
CA GLN A 814 7.38 66.17 51.92
C GLN A 814 7.67 64.67 52.08
N GLU A 815 8.00 64.20 53.30
CA GLU A 815 8.20 62.76 53.58
C GLU A 815 6.98 61.91 53.16
N ARG A 816 5.76 62.39 53.44
CA ARG A 816 4.52 61.71 53.06
C ARG A 816 4.30 61.70 51.54
N GLU A 817 4.79 62.70 50.81
CA GLU A 817 4.71 62.78 49.35
C GLU A 817 5.80 61.95 48.65
N GLU A 818 6.99 61.87 49.24
CA GLU A 818 8.03 60.91 48.85
C GLU A 818 7.58 59.45 49.08
N LEU A 819 7.00 59.15 50.24
CA LEU A 819 6.43 57.83 50.54
C LEU A 819 5.25 57.49 49.63
N ARG A 820 4.42 58.46 49.25
CA ARG A 820 3.39 58.29 48.23
C ARG A 820 4.01 57.96 46.86
N GLY A 821 5.00 58.73 46.43
CA GLY A 821 5.70 58.49 45.16
C GLY A 821 6.35 57.11 45.10
N ALA A 822 6.98 56.68 46.20
CA ALA A 822 7.55 55.34 46.35
C ALA A 822 6.47 54.24 46.31
N HIS A 823 5.32 54.44 46.98
CA HIS A 823 4.20 53.48 46.94
C HIS A 823 3.57 53.40 45.53
N GLU A 824 3.35 54.52 44.86
CA GLU A 824 2.86 54.54 43.48
C GLU A 824 3.85 53.90 42.51
N GLN A 825 5.16 54.07 42.72
CA GLN A 825 6.16 53.38 41.92
C GLN A 825 6.16 51.86 42.17
N LEU A 826 6.05 51.44 43.43
CA LEU A 826 5.89 50.03 43.80
C LEU A 826 4.63 49.40 43.17
N LEU A 827 3.52 50.15 43.09
CA LEU A 827 2.30 49.72 42.39
C LEU A 827 2.54 49.54 40.89
N ARG A 828 3.17 50.52 40.22
CA ARG A 828 3.54 50.41 38.79
C ARG A 828 4.46 49.23 38.51
N ASP A 829 5.39 48.93 39.42
CA ASP A 829 6.30 47.79 39.30
C ASP A 829 5.62 46.45 39.64
N HIS A 830 4.61 46.44 40.51
CA HIS A 830 3.73 45.29 40.71
C HIS A 830 2.85 45.02 39.48
N GLU A 831 2.26 46.06 38.87
CA GLU A 831 1.49 45.98 37.62
C GLU A 831 2.36 45.45 36.45
N ARG A 832 3.61 45.92 36.35
CA ARG A 832 4.59 45.37 35.40
C ARG A 832 4.87 43.89 35.66
N LEU A 833 4.99 43.50 36.93
CA LEU A 833 5.25 42.11 37.32
C LEU A 833 4.04 41.19 37.06
N THR A 834 2.81 41.63 37.31
CA THR A 834 1.61 40.84 36.95
C THR A 834 1.48 40.66 35.45
N VAL A 835 1.69 41.72 34.64
CA VAL A 835 1.71 41.58 33.17
C VAL A 835 2.82 40.64 32.68
N LEU A 836 3.99 40.60 33.33
CA LEU A 836 5.04 39.63 33.04
C LEU A 836 4.62 38.20 33.43
N HIS A 837 4.00 37.99 34.59
CA HIS A 837 3.50 36.67 35.00
C HIS A 837 2.34 36.17 34.12
N GLU A 838 1.38 37.03 33.75
CA GLU A 838 0.31 36.73 32.81
C GLU A 838 0.89 36.33 31.44
N ARG A 839 1.87 37.08 30.94
CA ARG A 839 2.58 36.74 29.71
C ARG A 839 3.30 35.39 29.82
N GLN A 840 4.00 35.13 30.93
CA GLN A 840 4.68 33.85 31.16
C GLN A 840 3.69 32.69 31.27
N ALA A 841 2.52 32.89 31.88
CA ALA A 841 1.44 31.90 31.92
C ALA A 841 0.94 31.59 30.51
N MET A 842 0.65 32.61 29.68
CA MET A 842 0.25 32.43 28.28
C MET A 842 1.35 31.75 27.43
N GLU A 843 2.63 32.07 27.66
CA GLU A 843 3.74 31.37 27.02
C GLU A 843 3.84 29.90 27.46
N CYS A 844 3.58 29.59 28.74
CA CYS A 844 3.50 28.21 29.24
C CYS A 844 2.29 27.45 28.69
N GLU A 845 1.10 28.06 28.65
CA GLU A 845 -0.12 27.46 28.10
C GLU A 845 0.03 27.18 26.60
N THR A 846 0.58 28.11 25.83
CA THR A 846 0.84 27.88 24.39
C THR A 846 1.93 26.85 24.15
N LEU A 847 2.93 26.71 25.04
CA LEU A 847 3.89 25.59 25.01
C LEU A 847 3.22 24.25 25.36
N MET A 848 2.34 24.20 26.37
CA MET A 848 1.56 23.00 26.69
C MET A 848 0.64 22.60 25.54
N GLY A 849 -0.02 23.57 24.88
CA GLY A 849 -0.82 23.34 23.67
C GLY A 849 0.01 22.78 22.51
N LYS A 850 1.17 23.37 22.23
CA LYS A 850 2.12 22.84 21.23
C LYS A 850 2.56 21.40 21.56
N HIS A 851 2.90 21.13 22.82
CA HIS A 851 3.28 19.79 23.28
C HIS A 851 2.11 18.79 23.17
N ALA A 852 0.87 19.19 23.48
CA ALA A 852 -0.31 18.34 23.30
C ALA A 852 -0.55 18.02 21.81
N CYS A 853 -0.42 19.01 20.91
CA CYS A 853 -0.50 18.80 19.46
C CYS A 853 0.61 17.86 18.96
N LEU A 854 1.86 18.06 19.40
CA LEU A 854 3.00 17.20 19.06
C LEU A 854 2.81 15.76 19.58
N LYS A 855 2.30 15.59 20.81
CA LYS A 855 1.98 14.28 21.39
C LYS A 855 0.87 13.55 20.62
N ASN A 856 -0.15 14.29 20.16
CA ASN A 856 -1.19 13.74 19.30
C ASN A 856 -0.65 13.35 17.92
N ALA A 857 0.16 14.21 17.29
CA ALA A 857 0.80 13.92 16.00
C ALA A 857 1.79 12.75 16.08
N HIS A 858 2.54 12.61 17.18
CA HIS A 858 3.37 11.44 17.44
C HIS A 858 2.51 10.18 17.54
N ARG A 859 1.39 10.22 18.27
CA ARG A 859 0.47 9.09 18.41
C ARG A 859 -0.21 8.69 17.10
N THR A 860 -0.52 9.64 16.20
CA THR A 860 -1.02 9.29 14.85
C THR A 860 0.10 8.68 13.99
N LEU A 861 1.31 9.23 14.01
CA LEU A 861 2.47 8.67 13.31
C LEU A 861 2.83 7.25 13.81
N GLU A 862 2.71 6.96 15.12
CA GLU A 862 2.85 5.59 15.62
C GLU A 862 1.78 4.64 15.05
N LEU A 863 0.52 5.09 14.94
CA LEU A 863 -0.58 4.27 14.41
C LEU A 863 -0.43 4.05 12.90
N GLU A 864 0.00 5.07 12.17
CA GLU A 864 0.37 4.97 10.76
C GLU A 864 1.53 3.98 10.57
N HIS A 865 2.61 4.11 11.36
CA HIS A 865 3.76 3.21 11.32
C HIS A 865 3.36 1.74 11.62
N ARG A 866 2.54 1.50 12.66
CA ARG A 866 1.97 0.16 12.93
C ARG A 866 1.18 -0.35 11.73
N SER A 867 0.29 0.47 11.16
CA SER A 867 -0.51 0.07 9.99
C SER A 867 0.33 -0.22 8.73
N LEU A 868 1.45 0.49 8.55
CA LEU A 868 2.41 0.25 7.48
C LEU A 868 3.22 -1.02 7.72
N GLN A 869 3.63 -1.29 8.96
CA GLN A 869 4.26 -2.55 9.35
C GLN A 869 3.32 -3.73 9.12
N ASP A 870 2.04 -3.61 9.47
CA ASP A 870 1.03 -4.65 9.23
C ASP A 870 0.79 -4.86 7.72
N ARG A 871 0.72 -3.78 6.93
CA ARG A 871 0.64 -3.88 5.45
C ARG A 871 1.88 -4.56 4.87
N TYR A 872 3.08 -4.21 5.33
CA TYR A 872 4.34 -4.84 4.92
C TYR A 872 4.36 -6.34 5.28
N ASN A 873 3.97 -6.69 6.51
CA ASN A 873 3.86 -8.08 6.97
C ASN A 873 2.88 -8.88 6.09
N ASN A 874 1.72 -8.30 5.75
CA ASN A 874 0.73 -8.91 4.86
C ASN A 874 1.26 -9.07 3.42
N LEU A 875 1.94 -8.06 2.86
CA LEU A 875 2.56 -8.15 1.53
C LEU A 875 3.67 -9.22 1.49
N MET A 876 4.47 -9.34 2.54
CA MET A 876 5.46 -10.41 2.66
C MET A 876 4.81 -11.80 2.74
N GLN A 877 3.71 -11.96 3.48
CA GLN A 877 2.95 -13.22 3.46
C GLN A 877 2.26 -13.51 2.12
N GLN A 878 1.85 -12.49 1.37
CA GLN A 878 1.33 -12.66 0.00
C GLN A 878 2.45 -13.09 -0.95
N ARG A 879 3.64 -12.49 -0.83
CA ARG A 879 4.83 -12.86 -1.59
C ARG A 879 5.23 -14.32 -1.36
N THR A 880 5.32 -14.80 -0.12
CA THR A 880 5.68 -16.21 0.12
C THR A 880 4.65 -17.17 -0.47
N LYS A 881 3.35 -16.87 -0.34
CA LYS A 881 2.26 -17.65 -0.96
C LYS A 881 2.31 -17.64 -2.49
N LEU A 882 2.82 -16.57 -3.11
CA LEU A 882 3.06 -16.50 -4.56
C LEU A 882 4.31 -17.30 -4.96
N GLU A 883 5.41 -17.24 -4.21
CA GLU A 883 6.61 -18.04 -4.44
C GLU A 883 6.34 -19.56 -4.25
N GLU A 884 5.48 -19.93 -3.31
CA GLU A 884 4.97 -21.30 -3.14
C GLU A 884 4.16 -21.74 -4.36
N ARG A 885 3.21 -20.91 -4.82
CA ARG A 885 2.44 -21.19 -6.04
C ARG A 885 3.33 -21.31 -7.27
N GLU A 886 4.33 -20.43 -7.42
CA GLU A 886 5.27 -20.48 -8.54
C GLU A 886 6.11 -21.77 -8.54
N LYS A 887 6.52 -22.27 -7.37
CA LYS A 887 7.16 -23.59 -7.23
C LYS A 887 6.21 -24.72 -7.69
N THR A 888 4.98 -24.76 -7.18
CA THR A 888 4.01 -25.79 -7.61
C THR A 888 3.71 -25.72 -9.11
N LEU A 889 3.62 -24.53 -9.70
CA LEU A 889 3.41 -24.37 -11.15
C LEU A 889 4.63 -24.85 -11.96
N LYS A 890 5.86 -24.66 -11.46
CA LYS A 890 7.08 -25.21 -12.07
C LYS A 890 7.14 -26.73 -11.95
N GLU A 891 6.74 -27.30 -10.81
CA GLU A 891 6.64 -28.75 -10.59
C GLU A 891 5.60 -29.39 -11.52
N GLU A 892 4.41 -28.79 -11.64
CA GLU A 892 3.37 -29.19 -12.60
C GLU A 892 3.87 -29.09 -14.06
N GLN A 893 4.55 -28.00 -14.43
CA GLN A 893 5.14 -27.85 -15.78
C GLN A 893 6.18 -28.92 -16.09
N MET A 894 7.05 -29.25 -15.13
CA MET A 894 8.04 -30.32 -15.27
C MET A 894 7.36 -31.70 -15.39
N ARG A 895 6.31 -31.98 -14.60
CA ARG A 895 5.54 -33.23 -14.73
C ARG A 895 4.87 -33.34 -16.10
N ILE A 896 4.22 -32.28 -16.57
CA ILE A 896 3.60 -32.21 -17.90
C ILE A 896 4.65 -32.36 -19.02
N SER A 897 5.88 -31.89 -18.82
CA SER A 897 6.98 -32.11 -19.78
C SER A 897 7.39 -33.58 -19.84
N LEU A 898 7.53 -34.23 -18.67
CA LEU A 898 7.86 -35.65 -18.58
C LEU A 898 6.74 -36.55 -19.14
N GLU A 899 5.48 -36.23 -18.85
CA GLU A 899 4.30 -36.88 -19.45
C GLU A 899 4.31 -36.76 -20.99
N LYS A 900 4.67 -35.58 -21.53
CA LYS A 900 4.82 -35.39 -22.99
C LYS A 900 5.94 -36.22 -23.58
N GLU A 901 7.08 -36.36 -22.91
CA GLU A 901 8.18 -37.22 -23.37
C GLU A 901 7.75 -38.70 -23.36
N GLN A 902 7.05 -39.16 -22.31
CA GLN A 902 6.47 -40.50 -22.24
C GLN A 902 5.41 -40.76 -23.34
N HIS A 903 4.59 -39.76 -23.66
CA HIS A 903 3.66 -39.84 -24.80
C HIS A 903 4.37 -39.84 -26.16
N GLN A 904 5.49 -39.13 -26.31
CA GLN A 904 6.29 -39.16 -27.54
C GLN A 904 6.99 -40.52 -27.74
N THR A 905 7.58 -41.11 -26.69
CA THR A 905 8.22 -42.42 -26.77
C THR A 905 7.21 -43.53 -27.06
N THR A 906 6.08 -43.56 -26.35
CA THR A 906 5.03 -44.56 -26.59
C THR A 906 4.37 -44.40 -27.97
N ALA A 907 4.21 -43.17 -28.48
CA ALA A 907 3.77 -42.93 -29.85
C ALA A 907 4.80 -43.44 -30.90
N ALA A 908 6.10 -43.24 -30.67
CA ALA A 908 7.15 -43.76 -31.54
C ALA A 908 7.19 -45.30 -31.56
N GLU A 909 6.96 -45.95 -30.42
CA GLU A 909 6.79 -47.41 -30.33
C GLU A 909 5.54 -47.89 -31.09
N CYS A 910 4.41 -47.19 -30.97
CA CYS A 910 3.20 -47.50 -31.72
C CYS A 910 3.37 -47.35 -33.24
N CYS A 911 4.18 -46.38 -33.70
CA CYS A 911 4.58 -46.28 -35.10
C CYS A 911 5.47 -47.46 -35.53
N ARG A 912 6.53 -47.80 -34.77
CA ARG A 912 7.39 -48.95 -35.05
C ARG A 912 6.60 -50.27 -35.15
N LEU A 913 5.67 -50.51 -34.23
CA LEU A 913 4.83 -51.71 -34.24
C LEU A 913 3.86 -51.74 -35.44
N ARG A 914 3.40 -50.56 -35.90
CA ARG A 914 2.60 -50.43 -37.13
C ARG A 914 3.44 -50.74 -38.38
N ASP A 915 4.65 -50.21 -38.46
CA ASP A 915 5.57 -50.48 -39.58
C ASP A 915 5.97 -51.95 -39.65
N GLU A 916 6.20 -52.60 -38.50
CA GLU A 916 6.43 -54.05 -38.42
C GLU A 916 5.19 -54.85 -38.84
N LYS A 917 4.00 -54.50 -38.33
CA LYS A 917 2.73 -55.11 -38.76
C LYS A 917 2.56 -55.01 -40.28
N ASP A 918 2.84 -53.86 -40.87
CA ASP A 918 2.69 -53.65 -42.31
C ASP A 918 3.81 -54.30 -43.14
N ARG A 919 5.04 -54.43 -42.60
CA ARG A 919 6.09 -55.28 -43.17
C ARG A 919 5.63 -56.75 -43.19
N LEU A 920 5.12 -57.26 -42.08
CA LEU A 920 4.61 -58.62 -41.95
C LEU A 920 3.40 -58.87 -42.88
N ASN A 921 2.48 -57.91 -43.00
CA ASN A 921 1.36 -57.97 -43.94
C ASN A 921 1.81 -58.00 -45.41
N ARG A 922 2.88 -57.28 -45.76
CA ARG A 922 3.48 -57.34 -47.12
C ARG A 922 4.08 -58.71 -47.37
N THR A 923 4.87 -59.26 -46.45
CA THR A 923 5.46 -60.60 -46.60
C THR A 923 4.39 -61.71 -46.61
N TYR A 924 3.32 -61.58 -45.81
CA TYR A 924 2.19 -62.52 -45.85
C TYR A 924 1.47 -62.50 -47.21
N ARG A 925 1.24 -61.31 -47.78
CA ARG A 925 0.63 -61.18 -49.12
C ARG A 925 1.52 -61.71 -50.25
N LEU A 926 2.84 -61.55 -50.14
CA LEU A 926 3.78 -62.17 -51.07
C LEU A 926 3.73 -63.70 -50.97
N LEU A 927 3.87 -64.26 -49.75
CA LEU A 927 3.77 -65.71 -49.53
C LEU A 927 2.42 -66.29 -49.96
N LEU A 928 1.32 -65.55 -49.83
CA LEU A 928 0.01 -65.96 -50.35
C LEU A 928 0.02 -66.02 -51.88
N SER A 929 0.54 -65.00 -52.56
CA SER A 929 0.69 -64.97 -54.02
C SER A 929 1.62 -66.09 -54.53
N ASP A 930 2.70 -66.37 -53.82
CA ASP A 930 3.64 -67.45 -54.16
C ASP A 930 2.97 -68.82 -54.00
N ASN A 931 2.17 -69.02 -52.94
CA ASN A 931 1.37 -70.23 -52.78
C ASN A 931 0.30 -70.35 -53.88
N GLU A 932 -0.40 -69.28 -54.22
CA GLU A 932 -1.38 -69.27 -55.30
C GLU A 932 -0.75 -69.70 -56.63
N ALA A 933 0.40 -69.11 -56.99
CA ALA A 933 1.20 -69.48 -58.16
C ALA A 933 1.63 -70.97 -58.12
N LEU A 934 2.19 -71.44 -57.01
CA LEU A 934 2.54 -72.85 -56.83
C LEU A 934 1.33 -73.81 -56.94
N THR A 935 0.12 -73.39 -56.56
CA THR A 935 -1.08 -74.22 -56.83
C THR A 935 -1.48 -74.22 -58.30
N VAL A 936 -1.20 -73.16 -59.07
CA VAL A 936 -1.42 -73.12 -60.52
C VAL A 936 -0.42 -74.04 -61.22
N ASP A 937 0.86 -73.95 -60.86
CA ASP A 937 1.90 -74.85 -61.38
C ASP A 937 1.61 -76.32 -61.02
N HIS A 938 1.18 -76.62 -59.80
CA HIS A 938 0.74 -77.96 -59.43
C HIS A 938 -0.44 -78.46 -60.28
N LYS A 939 -1.45 -77.61 -60.55
CA LYS A 939 -2.59 -77.96 -61.43
C LYS A 939 -2.12 -78.20 -62.87
N LEU A 940 -1.19 -77.40 -63.38
CA LEU A 940 -0.60 -77.53 -64.71
C LEU A 940 0.22 -78.83 -64.84
N LEU A 941 1.14 -79.08 -63.92
CA LEU A 941 1.94 -80.31 -63.85
C LEU A 941 1.06 -81.55 -63.71
N LYS A 942 -0.02 -81.49 -62.91
CA LYS A 942 -1.01 -82.56 -62.80
C LYS A 942 -1.77 -82.79 -64.11
N SER A 943 -2.09 -81.74 -64.85
CA SER A 943 -2.69 -81.85 -66.18
C SER A 943 -1.74 -82.48 -67.19
N GLN A 944 -0.46 -82.06 -67.21
CA GLN A 944 0.59 -82.63 -68.06
C GLN A 944 0.86 -84.11 -67.72
N LEU A 945 0.87 -84.47 -66.43
CA LEU A 945 0.98 -85.85 -65.98
C LEU A 945 -0.22 -86.70 -66.44
N ASN A 946 -1.44 -86.17 -66.34
CA ASN A 946 -2.63 -86.86 -66.84
C ASN A 946 -2.58 -87.03 -68.38
N GLU A 947 -2.11 -86.03 -69.12
CA GLU A 947 -1.93 -86.12 -70.58
C GLU A 947 -0.84 -87.14 -70.96
N ALA A 948 0.28 -87.17 -70.22
CA ALA A 948 1.33 -88.16 -70.39
C ALA A 948 0.84 -89.59 -70.06
N ASN A 949 0.04 -89.75 -69.00
CA ASN A 949 -0.59 -91.03 -68.65
C ASN A 949 -1.59 -91.48 -69.73
N LEU A 950 -2.39 -90.57 -70.28
CA LEU A 950 -3.29 -90.88 -71.41
C LEU A 950 -2.49 -91.35 -72.64
N LYS A 951 -1.42 -90.62 -73.02
CA LYS A 951 -0.50 -91.02 -74.10
C LYS A 951 0.15 -92.38 -73.83
N TYR A 952 0.56 -92.65 -72.60
CA TYR A 952 1.10 -93.96 -72.19
C TYR A 952 0.05 -95.07 -72.37
N THR A 953 -1.17 -94.90 -71.84
CA THR A 953 -2.23 -95.92 -71.99
C THR A 953 -2.65 -96.14 -73.45
N TRP A 954 -2.57 -95.11 -74.30
CA TRP A 954 -2.82 -95.23 -75.73
C TRP A 954 -1.71 -96.03 -76.44
N LEU A 955 -0.44 -95.71 -76.16
CA LEU A 955 0.71 -96.47 -76.67
C LEU A 955 0.75 -97.92 -76.14
N GLU A 956 0.29 -98.16 -74.91
CA GLU A 956 0.19 -99.50 -74.33
C GLU A 956 -0.96 -100.31 -74.95
N ALA A 957 -2.07 -99.65 -75.33
CA ALA A 957 -3.14 -100.26 -76.10
C ALA A 957 -2.70 -100.60 -77.54
N ASP A 958 -1.98 -99.70 -78.21
CA ASP A 958 -1.41 -99.94 -79.55
C ASP A 958 -0.33 -101.02 -79.52
N PHE A 959 0.55 -101.04 -78.51
CA PHE A 959 1.49 -102.14 -78.29
C PHE A 959 0.76 -103.47 -78.04
N SER A 960 -0.34 -103.45 -77.28
CA SER A 960 -1.18 -104.63 -77.05
C SER A 960 -1.95 -105.08 -78.30
N LYS A 961 -2.20 -104.18 -79.27
CA LYS A 961 -2.77 -104.50 -80.59
C LYS A 961 -1.70 -105.11 -81.51
N LEU A 962 -0.54 -104.46 -81.64
CA LEU A 962 0.61 -104.99 -82.39
C LEU A 962 1.01 -106.37 -81.89
N LYS A 963 1.02 -106.60 -80.57
CA LYS A 963 1.29 -107.91 -79.97
C LYS A 963 0.26 -108.99 -80.30
N LYS A 964 -1.00 -108.63 -80.58
CA LYS A 964 -2.01 -109.57 -81.09
C LYS A 964 -1.80 -109.86 -82.57
N GLU A 965 -1.48 -108.85 -83.36
CA GLU A 965 -1.16 -108.99 -84.79
C GLU A 965 0.07 -109.89 -84.99
N ASP A 966 1.10 -109.71 -84.17
CA ASP A 966 2.29 -110.57 -84.05
C ASP A 966 1.92 -112.03 -83.69
N GLN A 967 1.08 -112.23 -82.67
CA GLN A 967 0.58 -113.56 -82.29
C GLN A 967 -0.30 -114.22 -83.37
N GLU A 968 -1.11 -113.44 -84.10
CA GLU A 968 -1.89 -113.94 -85.23
C GLU A 968 -0.99 -114.30 -86.42
N LEU A 969 0.08 -113.56 -86.66
CA LEU A 969 1.11 -113.89 -87.65
C LEU A 969 1.87 -115.17 -87.27
N ASP A 970 2.27 -115.36 -86.01
CA ASP A 970 2.87 -116.62 -85.51
C ASP A 970 1.91 -117.82 -85.65
N ILE A 971 0.63 -117.63 -85.32
CA ILE A 971 -0.42 -118.64 -85.51
C ILE A 971 -0.63 -118.96 -87.00
N ASN A 972 -0.46 -117.99 -87.90
CA ASN A 972 -0.56 -118.22 -89.34
C ASN A 972 0.73 -118.82 -89.92
N PHE A 973 1.90 -118.46 -89.41
CA PHE A 973 3.19 -119.06 -89.75
C PHE A 973 3.21 -120.54 -89.36
N THR A 974 2.80 -120.89 -88.13
CA THR A 974 2.70 -122.29 -87.70
C THR A 974 1.67 -123.09 -88.49
N LYS A 975 0.51 -122.52 -88.87
CA LYS A 975 -0.41 -123.16 -89.84
C LYS A 975 0.28 -123.45 -91.17
N LEU A 976 1.05 -122.50 -91.70
CA LEU A 976 1.76 -122.64 -92.97
C LEU A 976 2.87 -123.69 -92.88
N THR A 977 3.62 -123.72 -91.76
CA THR A 977 4.60 -124.77 -91.45
C THR A 977 3.93 -126.14 -91.42
N ASN A 978 2.80 -126.31 -90.73
CA ASN A 978 2.05 -127.56 -90.70
C ASN A 978 1.56 -127.99 -92.10
N GLN A 979 1.20 -127.04 -92.97
CA GLN A 979 0.87 -127.33 -94.38
C GLN A 979 2.09 -127.80 -95.17
N CYS A 980 3.25 -127.16 -94.99
CA CYS A 980 4.52 -127.59 -95.60
C CYS A 980 4.97 -128.98 -95.09
N GLU A 981 4.78 -129.28 -93.81
CA GLU A 981 5.04 -130.59 -93.23
C GLU A 981 4.10 -131.67 -93.80
N LEU A 982 2.79 -131.40 -93.86
CA LEU A 982 1.82 -132.31 -94.46
C LEU A 982 2.10 -132.57 -95.96
N LEU A 983 2.45 -131.53 -96.73
CA LEU A 983 2.89 -131.68 -98.12
C LEU A 983 4.19 -132.49 -98.23
N SER A 984 5.10 -132.36 -97.27
CA SER A 984 6.33 -133.15 -97.21
C SER A 984 6.07 -134.62 -96.86
N GLN A 985 5.12 -134.89 -95.96
CA GLN A 985 4.66 -136.25 -95.65
C GLN A 985 3.94 -136.89 -96.85
N LEU A 986 3.01 -136.19 -97.49
CA LEU A 986 2.33 -136.68 -98.70
C LEU A 986 3.31 -136.95 -99.84
N LYS A 987 4.32 -136.09 -100.02
CA LYS A 987 5.44 -136.33 -100.95
C LYS A 987 6.24 -137.58 -100.57
N GLY A 988 6.56 -137.76 -99.28
CA GLY A 988 7.25 -138.95 -98.76
C GLY A 988 6.49 -140.23 -99.07
N ASN A 989 5.18 -140.25 -98.78
CA ASN A 989 4.30 -141.39 -99.07
C ASN A 989 4.27 -141.71 -100.58
N LEU A 990 4.16 -140.71 -101.45
CA LEU A 990 4.21 -140.89 -102.91
C LEU A 990 5.58 -141.39 -103.40
N GLU A 991 6.69 -140.97 -102.77
CA GLU A 991 8.01 -141.54 -103.04
C GLU A 991 8.12 -143.00 -102.57
N GLU A 992 7.48 -143.37 -101.46
CA GLU A 992 7.45 -144.75 -100.94
C GLU A 992 6.56 -145.68 -101.77
N GLU A 993 5.36 -145.24 -102.18
CA GLU A 993 4.52 -145.97 -103.13
C GLU A 993 5.25 -146.21 -104.46
N ASN A 994 5.96 -145.20 -104.96
CA ASN A 994 6.76 -145.33 -106.18
C ASN A 994 7.94 -146.32 -106.00
N ARG A 995 8.63 -146.29 -104.85
CA ARG A 995 9.64 -147.33 -104.50
C ARG A 995 9.01 -148.73 -104.43
N HIS A 996 7.83 -148.88 -103.83
CA HIS A 996 7.13 -150.16 -103.74
C HIS A 996 6.72 -150.69 -105.13
N LEU A 997 6.20 -149.84 -106.02
CA LEU A 997 5.88 -150.20 -107.39
C LEU A 997 7.14 -150.64 -108.17
N ILE A 998 8.27 -149.96 -107.99
CA ILE A 998 9.56 -150.35 -108.58
C ILE A 998 9.99 -151.74 -108.07
N CYS A 999 9.99 -151.99 -106.76
CA CYS A 999 10.33 -153.31 -106.21
C CYS A 999 9.35 -154.42 -106.65
N GLN A 1000 8.08 -154.09 -106.89
CA GLN A 1000 7.08 -155.02 -107.42
C GLN A 1000 7.37 -155.36 -108.91
N ILE A 1001 7.77 -154.36 -109.71
CA ILE A 1001 8.25 -154.56 -111.09
C ILE A 1001 9.52 -155.42 -111.10
N GLU A 1002 10.50 -155.15 -110.24
CA GLU A 1002 11.73 -155.96 -110.09
C GLU A 1002 11.41 -157.42 -109.73
N THR A 1003 10.46 -157.64 -108.81
CA THR A 1003 10.00 -158.98 -108.42
C THR A 1003 9.34 -159.71 -109.59
N LEU A 1004 8.50 -159.03 -110.37
CA LEU A 1004 7.87 -159.59 -111.58
C LEU A 1004 8.88 -159.88 -112.70
N MET A 1005 9.94 -159.07 -112.83
CA MET A 1005 11.05 -159.36 -113.74
C MET A 1005 11.83 -160.61 -113.32
N LEU A 1006 12.11 -160.78 -112.03
CA LEU A 1006 12.76 -161.98 -111.48
C LEU A 1006 11.90 -163.24 -111.67
N GLN A 1007 10.59 -163.16 -111.48
CA GLN A 1007 9.66 -164.26 -111.75
C GLN A 1007 9.63 -164.65 -113.24
N ASN A 1008 9.54 -163.67 -114.16
CA ASN A 1008 9.61 -163.94 -115.59
C ASN A 1008 10.94 -164.59 -116.00
N ARG A 1009 12.05 -164.14 -115.42
CA ARG A 1009 13.37 -164.73 -115.65
C ARG A 1009 13.43 -166.19 -115.19
N SER A 1010 12.97 -166.50 -113.98
CA SER A 1010 12.99 -167.87 -113.45
C SER A 1010 12.07 -168.82 -114.25
N LEU A 1011 10.91 -168.35 -114.69
CA LEU A 1011 10.02 -169.10 -115.59
C LEU A 1011 10.65 -169.36 -116.96
N LEU A 1012 11.45 -168.41 -117.48
CA LEU A 1012 12.20 -168.59 -118.72
C LEU A 1012 13.32 -169.64 -118.55
N GLU A 1013 14.07 -169.58 -117.45
CA GLU A 1013 15.13 -170.53 -117.10
C GLU A 1013 14.55 -171.96 -116.98
N GLN A 1014 13.45 -172.16 -116.25
CA GLN A 1014 12.72 -173.44 -116.19
C GLN A 1014 12.23 -173.93 -117.56
N ASN A 1015 11.79 -173.03 -118.44
CA ASN A 1015 11.33 -173.40 -119.77
C ASN A 1015 12.48 -173.92 -120.66
N MET A 1016 13.70 -173.42 -120.48
CA MET A 1016 14.89 -173.93 -121.17
C MET A 1016 15.29 -175.30 -120.64
N GLU A 1017 15.38 -175.47 -119.32
CA GLU A 1017 15.68 -176.77 -118.68
C GLU A 1017 14.72 -177.88 -119.14
N SER A 1018 13.42 -177.58 -119.24
CA SER A 1018 12.42 -178.56 -119.72
C SER A 1018 12.61 -179.00 -121.18
N LYS A 1019 13.22 -178.17 -122.03
CA LYS A 1019 13.53 -178.52 -123.44
C LYS A 1019 14.80 -179.35 -123.54
N ASP A 1020 15.82 -179.03 -122.75
CA ASP A 1020 17.07 -179.78 -122.72
C ASP A 1020 16.84 -181.23 -122.25
N LEU A 1021 15.96 -181.43 -121.26
CA LEU A 1021 15.48 -182.76 -120.86
C LEU A 1021 14.81 -183.52 -122.02
N PHE A 1022 13.93 -182.86 -122.77
CA PHE A 1022 13.24 -183.45 -123.93
C PHE A 1022 14.22 -183.96 -125.00
N HIS A 1023 15.28 -183.19 -125.30
CA HIS A 1023 16.29 -183.60 -126.28
C HIS A 1023 17.23 -184.71 -125.76
N VAL A 1024 17.40 -184.84 -124.44
CA VAL A 1024 18.10 -186.00 -123.85
C VAL A 1024 17.27 -187.28 -124.00
N GLU A 1025 15.96 -187.23 -123.80
CA GLU A 1025 15.08 -188.38 -124.04
C GLU A 1025 15.05 -188.79 -125.52
N GLU A 1026 14.94 -187.81 -126.44
CA GLU A 1026 14.94 -188.04 -127.89
C GLU A 1026 16.15 -188.87 -128.36
N ARG A 1027 17.36 -188.55 -127.85
CA ARG A 1027 18.58 -189.33 -128.14
C ARG A 1027 18.49 -190.77 -127.66
N GLN A 1028 17.96 -191.01 -126.45
CA GLN A 1028 17.82 -192.37 -125.91
C GLN A 1028 16.87 -193.26 -126.73
N TYR A 1029 15.90 -192.67 -127.43
CA TYR A 1029 15.06 -193.41 -128.37
C TYR A 1029 15.79 -193.74 -129.68
N ILE A 1030 16.63 -192.83 -130.19
CA ILE A 1030 17.43 -193.04 -131.40
C ILE A 1030 18.42 -194.20 -131.22
N ASP A 1031 19.13 -194.26 -130.09
CA ASP A 1031 20.13 -195.31 -129.84
C ASP A 1031 19.50 -196.71 -129.75
N LYS A 1032 18.38 -196.85 -129.02
CA LYS A 1032 17.58 -198.09 -128.97
C LYS A 1032 17.12 -198.55 -130.35
N LEU A 1033 16.80 -197.62 -131.25
CA LEU A 1033 16.36 -197.90 -132.61
C LEU A 1033 17.52 -198.38 -133.52
N ASN A 1034 18.75 -197.93 -133.26
CA ASN A 1034 19.95 -198.36 -133.98
C ASN A 1034 20.40 -199.78 -133.59
N ASP A 1035 20.30 -200.18 -132.32
CA ASP A 1035 20.64 -201.54 -131.89
C ASP A 1035 19.69 -202.59 -132.47
N LEU A 1036 18.39 -202.29 -132.54
CA LEU A 1036 17.40 -203.16 -133.18
C LEU A 1036 17.69 -203.37 -134.68
N ARG A 1037 18.20 -202.34 -135.39
CA ARG A 1037 18.64 -202.48 -136.79
C ARG A 1037 19.83 -203.44 -136.92
N ARG A 1038 20.82 -203.35 -136.04
CA ARG A 1038 22.00 -204.25 -136.01
C ARG A 1038 21.67 -205.70 -135.66
N GLN A 1039 20.62 -205.93 -134.87
CA GLN A 1039 20.12 -207.29 -134.60
C GLN A 1039 19.41 -207.89 -135.82
N LYS A 1040 18.59 -207.09 -136.51
CA LYS A 1040 17.89 -207.48 -137.74
C LYS A 1040 18.88 -207.86 -138.86
N GLU A 1041 19.90 -207.03 -139.10
CA GLU A 1041 20.91 -207.21 -140.14
C GLU A 1041 21.68 -208.55 -140.00
N LYS A 1042 22.02 -208.93 -138.75
CA LYS A 1042 22.67 -210.22 -138.41
C LYS A 1042 21.76 -211.45 -138.52
N LEU A 1043 20.45 -211.26 -138.63
CA LEU A 1043 19.51 -212.34 -138.97
C LEU A 1043 19.32 -212.44 -140.48
N GLU A 1044 19.35 -211.32 -141.19
CA GLU A 1044 19.24 -211.27 -142.65
C GLU A 1044 20.43 -211.96 -143.35
N GLU A 1045 21.68 -211.77 -142.89
CA GLU A 1045 22.83 -212.53 -143.39
C GLU A 1045 22.62 -214.06 -143.28
N LYS A 1046 22.21 -214.54 -142.11
CA LYS A 1046 22.03 -215.98 -141.84
C LYS A 1046 20.90 -216.64 -142.63
N ILE A 1047 19.94 -215.86 -143.11
CA ILE A 1047 18.82 -216.34 -143.91
C ILE A 1047 19.19 -216.38 -145.40
N MET A 1048 20.04 -215.46 -145.88
CA MET A 1048 20.47 -215.45 -147.28
C MET A 1048 21.31 -216.67 -147.69
N ASP A 1049 22.14 -217.21 -146.79
CA ASP A 1049 22.94 -218.42 -147.08
C ASP A 1049 22.11 -219.69 -147.34
N GLN A 1050 20.86 -219.75 -146.84
CA GLN A 1050 20.01 -220.93 -147.00
C GLN A 1050 19.16 -220.90 -148.28
N TYR A 1051 18.80 -219.72 -148.80
CA TYR A 1051 17.92 -219.60 -149.97
C TYR A 1051 18.68 -219.46 -151.29
N LYS A 1052 19.57 -220.43 -151.53
CA LYS A 1052 20.16 -220.73 -152.85
C LYS A 1052 19.17 -221.44 -153.80
N PHE A 1053 17.87 -221.17 -153.67
CA PHE A 1053 16.83 -221.65 -154.57
C PHE A 1053 15.83 -220.54 -154.89
N TYR A 1054 15.59 -220.43 -156.19
CA TYR A 1054 14.73 -219.54 -156.96
C TYR A 1054 13.30 -219.40 -156.37
N ASP A 1055 12.53 -218.34 -156.64
CA ASP A 1055 12.60 -217.38 -157.76
C ASP A 1055 12.07 -215.97 -157.34
N PRO A 1056 12.31 -214.87 -158.10
CA PRO A 1056 11.88 -213.51 -157.75
C PRO A 1056 10.48 -213.20 -158.35
N SER A 1057 9.94 -211.97 -158.33
CA SER A 1057 10.24 -210.92 -159.33
C SER A 1057 9.41 -209.63 -159.09
N PRO A 1058 9.87 -208.46 -159.57
CA PRO A 1058 9.18 -207.17 -159.42
C PRO A 1058 8.11 -206.98 -160.54
N PRO A 1059 7.19 -205.96 -160.49
CA PRO A 1059 7.58 -204.64 -161.02
C PRO A 1059 6.79 -203.36 -160.61
N ARG A 1060 7.50 -202.21 -160.73
CA ARG A 1060 7.09 -200.91 -161.36
C ARG A 1060 6.14 -199.88 -160.70
N ARG A 1061 6.71 -198.67 -160.59
CA ARG A 1061 6.28 -197.33 -161.13
C ARG A 1061 5.41 -196.36 -160.29
N ARG A 1062 6.11 -195.30 -159.85
CA ARG A 1062 5.99 -193.88 -160.29
C ARG A 1062 4.65 -193.14 -160.08
N GLY A 1063 4.67 -192.14 -159.19
CA GLY A 1063 3.74 -190.99 -159.20
C GLY A 1063 3.88 -190.10 -157.95
N ASN A 1064 3.68 -188.78 -158.11
CA ASN A 1064 3.34 -187.90 -156.98
C ASN A 1064 1.85 -188.11 -156.59
N TRP A 1065 1.37 -187.36 -155.57
CA TRP A 1065 -0.05 -187.09 -155.24
C TRP A 1065 -0.72 -188.08 -154.24
N ILE A 1066 -1.64 -187.71 -153.32
CA ILE A 1066 -1.74 -186.51 -152.44
C ILE A 1066 -2.79 -186.71 -151.30
N THR A 1067 -2.53 -186.20 -150.09
CA THR A 1067 -3.51 -185.84 -149.01
C THR A 1067 -4.49 -186.88 -148.39
N LEU A 1068 -5.30 -186.39 -147.44
CA LEU A 1068 -6.72 -186.70 -147.18
C LEU A 1068 -7.08 -188.04 -146.48
N LYS A 1069 -7.38 -187.98 -145.16
CA LYS A 1069 -8.74 -187.68 -144.60
C LYS A 1069 -8.90 -188.08 -143.12
N LEU A 1070 -9.47 -187.15 -142.33
CA LEU A 1070 -10.27 -187.45 -141.12
C LEU A 1070 -9.45 -188.12 -139.97
N LYS A 1071 -9.99 -188.44 -138.77
CA LYS A 1071 -11.39 -188.46 -138.32
C LYS A 1071 -11.56 -188.12 -136.84
N LYS A 1072 -12.44 -187.14 -136.58
CA LYS A 1072 -13.39 -187.00 -135.44
C LYS A 1072 -12.84 -187.04 -133.99
N LEU A 1073 -13.24 -186.15 -133.07
CA LEU A 1073 -14.60 -185.72 -132.63
C LEU A 1073 -15.31 -186.84 -131.85
N MET A 1074 -15.89 -186.46 -130.70
CA MET A 1074 -16.78 -187.17 -129.75
C MET A 1074 -16.07 -187.52 -128.43
N LYS A 1075 -16.44 -186.89 -127.30
CA LYS A 1075 -17.73 -186.94 -126.54
C LYS A 1075 -17.87 -188.28 -125.78
N SER A 1076 -18.29 -188.32 -124.51
CA SER A 1076 -18.78 -187.23 -123.63
C SER A 1076 -19.01 -187.69 -122.19
N SER A 1077 -18.97 -186.76 -121.23
CA SER A 1077 -20.11 -186.44 -120.35
C SER A 1077 -19.88 -185.01 -119.83
N SER A 1078 -20.62 -183.95 -120.18
CA SER A 1078 -22.05 -183.67 -119.94
C SER A 1078 -22.44 -183.76 -118.45
N ARG A 1079 -23.18 -182.81 -117.86
CA ARG A 1079 -24.16 -181.82 -118.40
C ARG A 1079 -23.92 -180.44 -117.70
N GLU A 1080 -24.66 -179.33 -117.87
CA GLU A 1080 -25.88 -178.98 -118.61
C GLU A 1080 -25.89 -177.45 -118.90
N ASN A 1081 -26.38 -177.03 -120.07
CA ASN A 1081 -27.39 -175.97 -120.34
C ASN A 1081 -27.33 -174.57 -119.63
N VAL A 1082 -27.27 -173.42 -120.35
CA VAL A 1082 -28.34 -172.70 -121.15
C VAL A 1082 -29.26 -171.82 -120.27
N PRO A 1083 -29.68 -170.58 -120.67
CA PRO A 1083 -29.35 -169.74 -121.85
C PRO A 1083 -29.13 -168.22 -121.56
N GLU A 1084 -29.18 -167.41 -122.63
CA GLU A 1084 -29.85 -166.09 -122.74
C GLU A 1084 -29.29 -164.80 -122.07
N SER A 1085 -28.73 -163.95 -122.95
CA SER A 1085 -29.26 -162.61 -123.30
C SER A 1085 -28.49 -161.33 -122.87
N THR A 1086 -28.37 -160.44 -123.87
CA THR A 1086 -28.38 -158.96 -123.77
C THR A 1086 -27.05 -158.18 -123.60
N GLN A 1087 -26.56 -157.62 -124.74
CA GLN A 1087 -25.81 -156.35 -124.91
C GLN A 1087 -24.37 -156.25 -124.31
N ALA A 1088 -23.45 -155.41 -124.79
CA ALA A 1088 -23.29 -154.64 -126.05
C ALA A 1088 -21.76 -154.44 -126.29
N SER A 1089 -21.23 -154.63 -127.50
CA SER A 1089 -20.98 -153.63 -128.58
C SER A 1089 -19.76 -152.70 -128.32
N GLU A 1090 -18.78 -152.70 -129.23
CA GLU A 1090 -18.39 -151.60 -130.15
C GLU A 1090 -17.21 -150.77 -129.57
N ALA A 1091 -16.17 -150.31 -130.28
CA ALA A 1091 -15.90 -149.90 -131.68
C ALA A 1091 -15.84 -148.37 -131.84
N GLU A 1092 -14.86 -147.92 -132.64
CA GLU A 1092 -14.70 -146.53 -133.14
C GLU A 1092 -14.52 -145.42 -132.06
N ALA A 1093 -14.36 -144.14 -132.41
CA ALA A 1093 -13.26 -143.53 -133.17
C ALA A 1093 -13.25 -141.99 -132.96
N HIS A 1094 -12.14 -141.33 -133.32
CA HIS A 1094 -12.01 -139.90 -133.70
C HIS A 1094 -12.69 -138.75 -132.90
N HIS A 1095 -11.82 -137.83 -132.44
CA HIS A 1095 -11.87 -136.36 -132.63
C HIS A 1095 -12.59 -135.38 -131.67
N TYR A 1096 -11.91 -134.22 -131.47
CA TYR A 1096 -12.34 -132.83 -131.18
C TYR A 1096 -13.61 -132.59 -130.31
N GLY A 1097 -13.60 -131.79 -129.23
CA GLY A 1097 -12.94 -130.49 -129.06
C GLY A 1097 -14.00 -129.38 -128.80
N GLY A 1098 -13.83 -128.56 -127.75
CA GLY A 1098 -14.77 -127.50 -127.32
C GLY A 1098 -14.82 -127.39 -125.79
N SER A 1099 -14.40 -126.33 -125.05
CA SER A 1099 -14.06 -124.91 -125.29
C SER A 1099 -15.20 -123.89 -125.06
N PHE A 1100 -15.00 -122.96 -124.09
CA PHE A 1100 -15.75 -121.69 -123.81
C PHE A 1100 -17.26 -121.84 -123.49
N ILE A 1101 -18.04 -120.90 -122.93
CA ILE A 1101 -17.94 -119.53 -122.33
C ILE A 1101 -18.74 -119.62 -120.98
N SER A 1102 -18.67 -118.84 -119.89
CA SER A 1102 -18.21 -117.48 -119.46
C SER A 1102 -17.59 -117.58 -118.04
N SER A 1103 -17.16 -116.60 -117.23
CA SER A 1103 -17.32 -115.13 -117.02
C SER A 1103 -18.59 -114.57 -116.33
N ASP A 1104 -18.35 -113.52 -115.55
CA ASP A 1104 -19.24 -112.50 -114.93
C ASP A 1104 -20.14 -112.92 -113.73
N GLY A 1105 -20.24 -112.14 -112.64
CA GLY A 1105 -19.48 -110.93 -112.31
C GLY A 1105 -19.96 -110.15 -111.06
N SER A 1106 -19.17 -109.14 -110.68
CA SER A 1106 -19.51 -107.95 -109.87
C SER A 1106 -20.47 -108.08 -108.66
N GLY A 1107 -19.89 -108.19 -107.45
CA GLY A 1107 -20.56 -107.84 -106.18
C GLY A 1107 -20.16 -106.45 -105.69
N GLY A 1108 -20.86 -105.40 -106.16
CA GLY A 1108 -20.57 -104.00 -105.79
C GLY A 1108 -21.28 -103.53 -104.50
N SER A 1109 -20.68 -102.55 -103.82
CA SER A 1109 -21.19 -101.97 -102.56
C SER A 1109 -22.24 -100.87 -102.76
N ALA A 1110 -23.23 -100.82 -101.87
CA ALA A 1110 -23.92 -99.58 -101.45
C ALA A 1110 -24.41 -99.77 -100.00
N SER A 1111 -24.23 -98.90 -98.99
CA SER A 1111 -23.85 -97.47 -98.86
C SER A 1111 -24.97 -96.42 -98.97
N THR A 1112 -25.55 -96.08 -97.81
CA THR A 1112 -26.21 -94.80 -97.48
C THR A 1112 -26.17 -94.60 -95.95
N SER A 1113 -26.31 -93.41 -95.35
CA SER A 1113 -25.71 -92.07 -95.58
C SER A 1113 -26.43 -91.04 -94.66
N ALA A 1114 -25.81 -89.87 -94.41
CA ALA A 1114 -26.35 -88.74 -93.62
C ALA A 1114 -26.50 -88.98 -92.09
N GLY A 1115 -26.50 -87.94 -91.24
CA GLY A 1115 -26.17 -86.52 -91.50
C GLY A 1115 -26.65 -85.55 -90.41
N ASP A 1116 -25.87 -84.47 -90.23
CA ASP A 1116 -26.20 -83.13 -89.70
C ASP A 1116 -26.78 -82.86 -88.28
N PHE A 1117 -25.92 -82.21 -87.47
CA PHE A 1117 -26.07 -80.89 -86.81
C PHE A 1117 -27.27 -80.50 -85.89
N THR A 1118 -26.91 -80.08 -84.67
CA THR A 1118 -27.55 -79.05 -83.78
C THR A 1118 -28.99 -79.26 -83.29
N SER A 1119 -29.27 -79.15 -81.98
CA SER A 1119 -29.27 -77.85 -81.26
C SER A 1119 -29.76 -77.98 -79.79
N GLN A 1120 -29.36 -77.04 -78.91
CA GLN A 1120 -30.07 -76.55 -77.70
C GLN A 1120 -30.48 -77.57 -76.58
N GLN A 1121 -30.87 -77.21 -75.35
CA GLN A 1121 -30.94 -75.90 -74.66
C GLN A 1121 -30.57 -76.01 -73.15
N ARG A 1122 -30.72 -74.90 -72.41
CA ARG A 1122 -30.39 -74.74 -70.97
C ARG A 1122 -31.29 -75.55 -70.03
N GLY A 1123 -30.76 -75.88 -68.86
CA GLY A 1123 -31.53 -76.02 -67.62
C GLY A 1123 -30.95 -75.08 -66.55
N SER A 1124 -31.79 -74.34 -65.83
CA SER A 1124 -31.36 -73.34 -64.84
C SER A 1124 -32.42 -73.11 -63.76
N SER A 1125 -32.03 -73.23 -62.49
CA SER A 1125 -32.86 -73.11 -61.28
C SER A 1125 -31.91 -73.11 -60.06
N GLU A 1126 -32.16 -72.49 -58.91
CA GLU A 1126 -32.86 -71.24 -58.54
C GLU A 1126 -32.73 -71.07 -57.01
N TYR A 1127 -32.51 -69.84 -56.50
CA TYR A 1127 -32.73 -69.46 -55.08
C TYR A 1127 -31.95 -70.25 -53.98
N VAL A 1128 -31.90 -69.86 -52.69
CA VAL A 1128 -32.37 -68.64 -51.99
C VAL A 1128 -31.32 -68.18 -50.94
N ASN A 1129 -31.46 -66.95 -50.42
CA ASN A 1129 -30.62 -66.39 -49.35
C ASN A 1129 -30.78 -67.11 -48.00
N MET A 1130 -29.70 -67.16 -47.20
CA MET A 1130 -29.80 -66.99 -45.74
C MET A 1130 -28.82 -65.91 -45.27
N LYS A 1131 -29.33 -64.93 -44.52
CA LYS A 1131 -28.51 -64.00 -43.73
C LYS A 1131 -28.26 -64.59 -42.35
N LEU A 1132 -27.05 -64.45 -41.83
CA LEU A 1132 -26.74 -64.58 -40.41
C LEU A 1132 -26.25 -63.25 -39.84
N THR A 1133 -26.27 -63.12 -38.52
CA THR A 1133 -26.35 -61.85 -37.80
C THR A 1133 -25.16 -61.58 -36.87
N ALA A 1134 -25.05 -60.29 -36.50
CA ALA A 1134 -24.56 -59.77 -35.22
C ALA A 1134 -23.05 -59.47 -35.04
N SER A 1135 -22.83 -58.63 -34.01
CA SER A 1135 -21.58 -58.36 -33.31
C SER A 1135 -20.49 -57.56 -34.05
N GLY A 1136 -20.66 -56.23 -34.02
CA GLY A 1136 -19.54 -55.28 -34.11
C GLY A 1136 -19.39 -54.54 -32.78
N LEU A 1137 -18.14 -54.38 -32.33
CA LEU A 1137 -17.68 -53.38 -31.36
C LEU A 1137 -17.00 -52.24 -32.13
#